data_AF-A0A259MRZ0-F1
#
_entry.id   AF-A0A259MRZ0-F1
#
_cell.length_a   1.000
_cell.length_b   1.000
_cell.length_c   1.000
_cell.angle_alpha   90.00
_cell.angle_beta   90.00
_cell.angle_gamma   90.00
#
_symmetry.space_group_name_H-M   'P 1'
#
loop_
_entity.id
_entity.type
_entity.pdbx_description
1 polymer ?
#
loop_
_entity_poly.entity_id
_entity_poly.type
_entity_poly.pdbx_seq_one_letter_code
_entity_poly.pdbx_strand_id
1 'polypeptide(L)'
;MLAAGPAGAQPRREERVLISDIETATIDGRDWDRPMPGGRTVDSVHRSVLLRFPGAADAIAFHLLRGRVLAKAELVLDYGGYEIVPEGYTCREGLGRKRWTDDPPSWHVVAWPLRQPWVADEAIGPTFNASINGRRYWARWGATDPTRDRFDGRLDPQELSLQQRKARFDITRFFSTDMLTRDPPSRLLMPERCGFLLRKLETYDTRYRERGNAYEWAMPIGGHGLKFEAAHLQLTLRALAGGAQVAISLPPAADRALPRTADGSQPTARLLPIEEIAARAQAATRAQGNRPEWQLERIRELQRVGGDNVSPWAEVVGPDARRAYASRLKELLARPPRYWMGWEIADMLLIWHLFRELLPEPAQEHLKAYWTAWLQPELPTSAFVSPQGPEAIDYWRRNKDWRGRASFFRDGYNYAVSTQNFNHTAAMGALLGGAMIGSSHAMGDGRHGLENLPLRFWGFLDGSTQEMLDPYYLSITLSALKLFRDHAPTPLDRLMGRVLVDRTLELLISVYHPALRRFVCSGTRVRLSGVLAEQDGIYGALHTVSKAGVVNHLDTDPTGTVHGMPAWGYDFPPGRVAMQSLAAPWAPDWVSGPIDDRSAPCEETSAETTRGIYQPPLWKRTYLGRWHGLASQDLRGGTVDLVGQWVRAPQTATTPAQRAMLTARYSANTPNLTTTREGLIPQAGLLLTFQSRNRAIVFATPHCNRQRFLDAATDRIGSLATVIGLWNFATSPGWEFHAGDRRLESFPQKLPAGQRLFIRDGVTYLAILPLPATDLGRDTGIEIAPGIAAEAEPNGARVGPALTISLFNLRRAQPAPVSSLDLDAILSRTYGGFVLEMGDEAQHGSFEAFRRHIAAAELKADWNAARRIMDVSYRSGGDLLEAGFSTEFAQPVEINYPLEGGAQQKAIPYRRLNGAWPYLPPGIDRDSFWARQGTTGRLEKAGAVLTTEPGRKAYLIADPSSGAVVAYNPLPDPQDFALSTRDGAAFRADGKVGLMRLEYRPWVREVEIDHAPKPGQDGLAATITVSGLAREPKVTVNGHRVDPRIAGENFQIPIA
;
A
#
# COMPACT_ATOMS: atom_id res chain seq x y z
N MET A 1 -48.55 6.10 38.10
CA MET A 1 -49.96 5.61 38.01
C MET A 1 -50.13 4.26 37.31
N LEU A 2 -49.21 3.79 36.44
CA LEU A 2 -49.30 2.47 35.78
C LEU A 2 -48.43 1.36 36.39
N ALA A 3 -47.67 1.63 37.46
CA ALA A 3 -46.89 0.65 38.20
C ALA A 3 -47.05 0.89 39.71
N ALA A 4 -47.25 -0.19 40.48
CA ALA A 4 -47.38 -0.15 41.95
C ALA A 4 -46.03 -0.47 42.64
N GLY A 5 -45.73 0.22 43.74
CA GLY A 5 -44.54 -0.01 44.57
C GLY A 5 -44.57 -1.33 45.37
N PRO A 6 -43.44 -1.76 45.98
CA PRO A 6 -43.23 -3.16 46.39
C PRO A 6 -43.88 -3.59 47.70
N ALA A 7 -44.67 -2.75 48.37
CA ALA A 7 -45.15 -3.04 49.72
C ALA A 7 -46.59 -3.60 49.71
N GLY A 8 -46.70 -4.92 49.62
CA GLY A 8 -47.93 -5.67 49.93
C GLY A 8 -48.30 -6.72 48.88
N ALA A 9 -47.68 -7.89 48.91
CA ALA A 9 -48.06 -9.00 48.01
C ALA A 9 -48.12 -10.35 48.75
N GLN A 10 -49.34 -10.89 48.84
CA GLN A 10 -49.58 -12.34 48.79
C GLN A 10 -49.47 -12.81 47.32
N PRO A 11 -49.11 -14.09 47.06
CA PRO A 11 -48.88 -14.60 45.70
C PRO A 11 -50.21 -14.68 44.92
N ARG A 12 -50.48 -13.71 44.05
CA ARG A 12 -51.64 -13.73 43.14
C ARG A 12 -51.19 -13.92 41.68
N ARG A 13 -51.98 -14.73 40.96
CA ARG A 13 -51.80 -15.22 39.58
C ARG A 13 -51.51 -14.09 38.59
N GLU A 14 -50.33 -14.08 37.99
CA GLU A 14 -49.96 -13.17 36.90
C GLU A 14 -50.68 -13.58 35.61
N GLU A 15 -51.25 -12.62 34.88
CA GLU A 15 -51.91 -12.82 33.58
C GLU A 15 -50.96 -12.41 32.45
N ARG A 16 -50.81 -13.24 31.41
CA ARG A 16 -50.01 -12.94 30.23
C ARG A 16 -50.91 -12.64 29.04
N VAL A 17 -50.73 -11.48 28.43
CA VAL A 17 -51.46 -11.05 27.22
C VAL A 17 -50.47 -10.90 26.07
N LEU A 18 -50.85 -11.42 24.90
CA LEU A 18 -50.06 -11.35 23.67
C LEU A 18 -50.77 -10.47 22.65
N ILE A 19 -50.07 -9.48 22.11
CA ILE A 19 -50.53 -8.68 20.98
C ILE A 19 -49.61 -9.00 19.80
N SER A 20 -50.15 -9.73 18.82
CA SER A 20 -49.37 -10.31 17.72
C SER A 20 -49.67 -9.70 16.36
N ASP A 21 -50.67 -8.82 16.26
CA ASP A 21 -50.95 -8.07 15.04
C ASP A 21 -49.84 -7.03 14.83
N ILE A 22 -49.10 -7.18 13.74
CA ILE A 22 -47.94 -6.35 13.42
C ILE A 22 -48.03 -5.78 12.02
N GLU A 23 -47.49 -4.58 11.88
CA GLU A 23 -47.06 -4.04 10.60
C GLU A 23 -45.55 -3.86 10.62
N THR A 24 -44.92 -4.18 9.51
CA THR A 24 -43.48 -3.95 9.31
C THR A 24 -43.21 -3.22 8.01
N ALA A 25 -42.13 -2.47 7.97
CA ALA A 25 -41.61 -1.87 6.74
C ALA A 25 -40.08 -1.81 6.78
N THR A 26 -39.42 -2.19 5.69
CA THR A 26 -37.98 -1.99 5.54
C THR A 26 -37.69 -0.58 5.07
N ILE A 27 -36.66 0.04 5.64
CA ILE A 27 -36.01 1.22 5.09
C ILE A 27 -34.55 0.85 4.77
N ASP A 28 -34.10 1.14 3.56
CA ASP A 28 -32.78 0.73 3.05
C ASP A 28 -31.95 1.95 2.65
N GLY A 29 -30.75 2.09 3.23
CA GLY A 29 -29.80 3.16 2.90
C GLY A 29 -29.28 3.15 1.46
N ARG A 30 -29.62 2.14 0.65
CA ARG A 30 -29.31 2.05 -0.78
C ARG A 30 -30.48 2.47 -1.67
N ASP A 31 -31.70 2.50 -1.14
CA ASP A 31 -32.95 2.82 -1.86
C ASP A 31 -33.76 3.87 -1.06
N TRP A 32 -33.53 5.16 -1.34
CA TRP A 32 -33.93 6.19 -0.38
C TRP A 32 -35.43 6.54 -0.34
N ASP A 33 -36.11 6.40 -1.47
CA ASP A 33 -37.48 6.89 -1.67
C ASP A 33 -38.48 5.76 -1.96
N ARG A 34 -38.07 4.50 -1.81
CA ARG A 34 -38.92 3.33 -2.08
C ARG A 34 -39.60 2.83 -0.80
N PRO A 35 -40.94 2.81 -0.70
CA PRO A 35 -41.63 2.10 0.35
C PRO A 35 -41.45 0.59 0.21
N MET A 36 -41.18 -0.11 1.33
CA MET A 36 -40.98 -1.57 1.34
C MET A 36 -41.79 -2.22 2.48
N PRO A 37 -43.13 -2.25 2.39
CA PRO A 37 -43.96 -2.85 3.43
C PRO A 37 -43.71 -4.36 3.56
N GLY A 38 -43.90 -4.90 4.76
CA GLY A 38 -43.78 -6.33 5.07
C GLY A 38 -42.36 -6.86 5.27
N GLY A 39 -41.32 -6.02 5.15
CA GLY A 39 -39.93 -6.42 5.36
C GLY A 39 -39.64 -6.87 6.80
N ARG A 40 -38.84 -7.94 6.96
CA ARG A 40 -38.47 -8.53 8.27
C ARG A 40 -36.98 -8.83 8.43
N THR A 41 -36.15 -8.33 7.51
CA THR A 41 -34.71 -8.54 7.52
C THR A 41 -34.00 -7.25 7.89
N VAL A 42 -33.16 -7.31 8.93
CA VAL A 42 -32.32 -6.20 9.37
C VAL A 42 -30.84 -6.52 9.14
N ASP A 43 -30.05 -5.52 8.80
CA ASP A 43 -28.58 -5.64 8.81
C ASP A 43 -27.96 -4.48 9.59
N SER A 44 -26.63 -4.44 9.67
CA SER A 44 -25.91 -3.43 10.44
C SER A 44 -25.42 -2.26 9.59
N VAL A 45 -25.69 -2.26 8.29
CA VAL A 45 -25.16 -1.28 7.33
C VAL A 45 -26.30 -0.40 6.79
N HIS A 46 -27.25 -0.98 6.06
CA HIS A 46 -28.28 -0.24 5.31
C HIS A 46 -29.71 -0.61 5.68
N ARG A 47 -30.02 -1.89 5.92
CA ARG A 47 -31.41 -2.36 6.12
C ARG A 47 -31.82 -2.24 7.58
N SER A 48 -32.83 -1.40 7.82
CA SER A 48 -33.52 -1.32 9.09
C SER A 48 -34.99 -1.69 8.91
N VAL A 49 -35.63 -2.20 9.96
CA VAL A 49 -37.06 -2.55 9.92
C VAL A 49 -37.80 -1.70 10.94
N LEU A 50 -38.86 -1.02 10.48
CA LEU A 50 -39.85 -0.41 11.35
C LEU A 50 -40.89 -1.47 11.72
N LEU A 51 -41.25 -1.55 13.00
CA LEU A 51 -42.22 -2.50 13.56
C LEU A 51 -43.21 -1.77 14.46
N ARG A 52 -44.51 -1.87 14.17
CA ARG A 52 -45.59 -1.33 15.00
C ARG A 52 -46.69 -2.37 15.22
N PHE A 53 -47.57 -2.13 16.20
CA PHE A 53 -48.62 -3.04 16.63
C PHE A 53 -50.00 -2.37 16.51
N PRO A 54 -50.63 -2.40 15.32
CA PRO A 54 -51.96 -1.83 15.13
C PRO A 54 -52.97 -2.37 16.15
N GLY A 55 -53.80 -1.48 16.72
CA GLY A 55 -54.80 -1.84 17.73
C GLY A 55 -54.25 -2.15 19.13
N ALA A 56 -52.93 -2.06 19.35
CA ALA A 56 -52.34 -2.34 20.65
C ALA A 56 -52.84 -1.40 21.75
N ALA A 57 -53.15 -0.13 21.44
CA ALA A 57 -53.62 0.81 22.47
C ALA A 57 -54.97 0.36 23.05
N ASP A 58 -55.92 -0.01 22.18
CA ASP A 58 -57.24 -0.49 22.59
C ASP A 58 -57.14 -1.84 23.34
N ALA A 59 -56.28 -2.75 22.86
CA ALA A 59 -56.03 -4.02 23.53
C ALA A 59 -55.48 -3.81 24.95
N ILE A 60 -54.49 -2.93 25.14
CA ILE A 60 -53.92 -2.62 26.46
C ILE A 60 -54.97 -1.94 27.34
N ALA A 61 -55.66 -0.91 26.83
CA ALA A 61 -56.66 -0.16 27.58
C ALA A 61 -57.81 -1.06 28.07
N PHE A 62 -58.24 -2.02 27.24
CA PHE A 62 -59.26 -3.00 27.60
C PHE A 62 -58.92 -3.78 28.87
N HIS A 63 -57.67 -4.24 29.01
CA HIS A 63 -57.24 -4.95 30.21
C HIS A 63 -57.09 -4.01 31.42
N LEU A 64 -56.56 -2.79 31.22
CA LEU A 64 -56.39 -1.81 32.30
C LEU A 64 -57.75 -1.36 32.89
N LEU A 65 -58.75 -1.12 32.04
CA LEU A 65 -60.12 -0.76 32.45
C LEU A 65 -60.80 -1.88 33.27
N ARG A 66 -60.35 -3.14 33.12
CA ARG A 66 -60.84 -4.30 33.87
C ARG A 66 -60.08 -4.56 35.19
N GLY A 67 -59.46 -3.52 35.73
CA GLY A 67 -58.78 -3.59 37.04
C GLY A 67 -57.46 -4.37 37.00
N ARG A 68 -56.77 -4.34 35.86
CA ARG A 68 -55.39 -4.83 35.74
C ARG A 68 -54.40 -3.68 35.78
N VAL A 69 -53.20 -3.96 36.26
CA VAL A 69 -52.04 -3.06 36.21
C VAL A 69 -50.89 -3.73 35.49
N LEU A 70 -50.13 -2.97 34.72
CA LEU A 70 -48.97 -3.47 33.99
C LEU A 70 -47.80 -3.73 34.95
N ALA A 71 -47.34 -4.97 35.02
CA ALA A 71 -46.16 -5.34 35.80
C ALA A 71 -44.90 -5.40 34.91
N LYS A 72 -45.03 -5.91 33.68
CA LYS A 72 -43.95 -5.96 32.70
C LYS A 72 -44.51 -5.87 31.29
N ALA A 73 -43.81 -5.19 30.39
CA ALA A 73 -44.06 -5.25 28.95
C ALA A 73 -42.78 -5.61 28.22
N GLU A 74 -42.86 -6.56 27.29
CA GLU A 74 -41.73 -7.02 26.49
C GLU A 74 -42.07 -6.97 25.00
N LEU A 75 -41.15 -6.46 24.18
CA LEU A 75 -41.15 -6.70 22.74
C LEU A 75 -40.40 -8.01 22.49
N VAL A 76 -41.05 -8.98 21.85
CA VAL A 76 -40.47 -10.29 21.56
C VAL A 76 -40.36 -10.49 20.06
N LEU A 77 -39.19 -10.93 19.59
CA LEU A 77 -38.93 -11.30 18.20
C LEU A 77 -38.56 -12.78 18.12
N ASP A 78 -39.18 -13.52 17.21
CA ASP A 78 -38.88 -14.93 16.95
C ASP A 78 -37.91 -15.06 15.76
N TYR A 79 -36.86 -15.87 15.91
CA TYR A 79 -35.79 -16.00 14.93
C TYR A 79 -36.28 -16.67 13.64
N GLY A 80 -36.03 -16.05 12.50
CA GLY A 80 -36.46 -16.52 11.17
C GLY A 80 -35.32 -16.84 10.19
N GLY A 81 -34.05 -16.83 10.63
CA GLY A 81 -32.88 -17.14 9.80
C GLY A 81 -31.93 -15.96 9.57
N TYR A 82 -30.90 -16.17 8.75
CA TYR A 82 -29.98 -15.13 8.30
C TYR A 82 -29.53 -15.39 6.85
N GLU A 83 -29.00 -14.35 6.22
CA GLU A 83 -28.45 -14.42 4.87
C GLU A 83 -26.96 -14.78 4.89
N ILE A 84 -26.54 -15.71 4.04
CA ILE A 84 -25.13 -16.07 3.86
C ILE A 84 -24.48 -15.22 2.76
N VAL A 85 -25.22 -14.96 1.68
CA VAL A 85 -24.79 -14.07 0.60
C VAL A 85 -25.87 -13.01 0.43
N PRO A 86 -25.74 -11.87 1.11
CA PRO A 86 -26.76 -10.83 1.10
C PRO A 86 -26.80 -10.12 -0.25
N GLU A 87 -28.02 -9.88 -0.76
CA GLU A 87 -28.23 -9.21 -2.05
C GLU A 87 -27.72 -7.77 -2.01
N GLY A 88 -27.01 -7.37 -3.07
CA GLY A 88 -26.51 -6.01 -3.24
C GLY A 88 -25.33 -5.62 -2.34
N TYR A 89 -24.63 -6.60 -1.75
CA TYR A 89 -23.34 -6.38 -1.08
C TYR A 89 -22.22 -7.15 -1.78
N THR A 90 -21.01 -6.58 -1.75
CA THR A 90 -19.79 -7.28 -2.15
C THR A 90 -19.43 -8.33 -1.09
N CYS A 91 -19.38 -9.60 -1.49
CA CYS A 91 -19.14 -10.72 -0.58
C CYS A 91 -18.09 -11.69 -1.17
N ARG A 92 -17.13 -12.14 -0.35
CA ARG A 92 -16.09 -13.11 -0.73
C ARG A 92 -16.59 -14.53 -0.47
N GLU A 93 -17.60 -14.95 -1.23
CA GLU A 93 -18.28 -16.23 -1.03
C GLU A 93 -17.32 -17.41 -0.93
N GLY A 94 -16.34 -17.50 -1.84
CA GLY A 94 -15.37 -18.59 -1.89
C GLY A 94 -14.47 -18.72 -0.64
N LEU A 95 -14.32 -17.63 0.12
CA LEU A 95 -13.51 -17.61 1.35
C LEU A 95 -14.36 -17.68 2.64
N GLY A 96 -15.64 -17.33 2.55
CA GLY A 96 -16.52 -17.17 3.71
C GLY A 96 -17.67 -18.17 3.84
N ARG A 97 -18.32 -18.58 2.73
CA ARG A 97 -19.61 -19.31 2.75
C ARG A 97 -19.58 -20.51 3.69
N LYS A 98 -18.56 -21.38 3.56
CA LYS A 98 -18.43 -22.57 4.40
C LYS A 98 -18.40 -22.23 5.88
N ARG A 99 -17.66 -21.19 6.27
CA ARG A 99 -17.49 -20.79 7.67
C ARG A 99 -18.76 -20.24 8.28
N TRP A 100 -19.45 -19.37 7.54
CA TRP A 100 -20.71 -18.79 8.01
C TRP A 100 -21.82 -19.82 8.14
N THR A 101 -21.80 -20.87 7.32
CA THR A 101 -22.75 -21.99 7.41
C THR A 101 -22.41 -22.95 8.54
N ASP A 102 -21.14 -23.38 8.63
CA ASP A 102 -20.71 -24.43 9.58
C ASP A 102 -20.59 -23.90 11.02
N ASP A 103 -20.22 -22.62 11.20
CA ASP A 103 -20.13 -21.93 12.49
C ASP A 103 -20.87 -20.58 12.40
N PRO A 104 -22.22 -20.58 12.48
CA PRO A 104 -23.03 -19.39 12.28
C PRO A 104 -22.84 -18.33 13.39
N PRO A 105 -22.91 -17.02 13.06
CA PRO A 105 -22.75 -15.97 14.05
C PRO A 105 -23.82 -15.97 15.13
N SER A 106 -23.48 -15.37 16.28
CA SER A 106 -24.46 -14.99 17.29
C SER A 106 -24.86 -13.55 16.99
N TRP A 107 -26.08 -13.37 16.51
CA TRP A 107 -26.56 -12.07 16.06
C TRP A 107 -27.33 -11.36 17.16
N HIS A 108 -27.19 -10.04 17.23
CA HIS A 108 -27.98 -9.23 18.15
C HIS A 108 -28.83 -8.21 17.39
N VAL A 109 -30.08 -8.10 17.83
CA VAL A 109 -30.98 -7.02 17.41
C VAL A 109 -30.90 -5.91 18.45
N VAL A 110 -30.91 -4.68 17.96
CA VAL A 110 -31.09 -3.46 18.74
C VAL A 110 -32.36 -2.76 18.28
N ALA A 111 -33.03 -2.11 19.23
CA ALA A 111 -34.31 -1.46 18.99
C ALA A 111 -34.35 -0.04 19.58
N TRP A 112 -34.96 0.88 18.84
CA TRP A 112 -35.24 2.25 19.27
C TRP A 112 -36.73 2.55 19.13
N PRO A 113 -37.38 3.11 20.15
CA PRO A 113 -38.74 3.62 19.99
C PRO A 113 -38.75 4.81 19.04
N LEU A 114 -39.74 4.87 18.16
CA LEU A 114 -39.94 5.97 17.23
C LEU A 114 -40.81 7.08 17.84
N ARG A 115 -40.59 8.31 17.35
CA ARG A 115 -41.38 9.50 17.68
C ARG A 115 -42.41 9.83 16.61
N GLN A 116 -42.12 9.47 15.36
CA GLN A 116 -43.01 9.77 14.24
C GLN A 116 -43.90 8.58 13.90
N PRO A 117 -45.15 8.83 13.51
CA PRO A 117 -46.05 7.79 13.07
C PRO A 117 -45.80 7.39 11.61
N TRP A 118 -46.15 6.14 11.28
CA TRP A 118 -46.05 5.57 9.93
C TRP A 118 -47.06 4.41 9.76
N VAL A 119 -47.24 3.94 8.51
CA VAL A 119 -48.08 2.78 8.15
C VAL A 119 -47.36 1.94 7.11
N ALA A 120 -47.52 0.61 7.15
CA ALA A 120 -47.08 -0.24 6.06
C ALA A 120 -48.03 -0.06 4.85
N ASP A 121 -47.56 0.64 3.82
CA ASP A 121 -48.32 0.91 2.59
C ASP A 121 -47.36 1.03 1.40
N GLU A 122 -47.77 0.58 0.22
CA GLU A 122 -46.93 0.57 -0.98
C GLU A 122 -46.67 1.96 -1.57
N ALA A 123 -47.59 2.92 -1.35
CA ALA A 123 -47.51 4.26 -1.91
C ALA A 123 -47.01 5.28 -0.88
N ILE A 124 -47.60 5.26 0.33
CA ILE A 124 -47.38 6.26 1.38
C ILE A 124 -46.60 5.70 2.58
N GLY A 125 -46.13 4.46 2.51
CA GLY A 125 -45.34 3.84 3.58
C GLY A 125 -44.02 4.55 3.84
N PRO A 126 -43.32 4.20 4.94
CA PRO A 126 -42.05 4.81 5.26
C PRO A 126 -40.97 4.40 4.25
N THR A 127 -40.03 5.30 4.04
CA THR A 127 -38.83 5.12 3.22
C THR A 127 -37.60 5.49 4.06
N PHE A 128 -36.40 5.34 3.53
CA PHE A 128 -35.19 5.85 4.20
C PHE A 128 -35.27 7.37 4.44
N ASN A 129 -35.96 8.11 3.56
CA ASN A 129 -36.16 9.55 3.67
C ASN A 129 -37.39 9.96 4.49
N ALA A 130 -38.45 9.16 4.48
CA ALA A 130 -39.76 9.60 4.96
C ALA A 130 -40.41 8.65 5.97
N SER A 131 -41.11 9.20 6.96
CA SER A 131 -42.01 8.42 7.81
C SER A 131 -43.36 8.17 7.12
N ILE A 132 -43.75 9.07 6.22
CA ILE A 132 -44.91 8.94 5.33
C ILE A 132 -44.49 9.50 3.96
N ASN A 133 -44.32 8.62 2.98
CA ASN A 133 -43.76 9.00 1.68
C ASN A 133 -44.54 10.16 1.02
N GLY A 134 -43.81 11.19 0.57
CA GLY A 134 -44.36 12.40 -0.04
C GLY A 134 -45.14 13.36 0.90
N ARG A 135 -45.22 13.07 2.21
CA ARG A 135 -46.01 13.87 3.16
C ARG A 135 -45.22 14.31 4.39
N ARG A 136 -44.40 13.43 4.96
CA ARG A 136 -43.59 13.70 6.15
C ARG A 136 -42.23 13.01 6.06
N TYR A 137 -41.18 13.81 6.10
CA TYR A 137 -39.79 13.38 6.06
C TYR A 137 -39.21 13.23 7.47
N TRP A 138 -38.27 12.31 7.62
CA TRP A 138 -37.47 12.22 8.84
C TRP A 138 -36.67 13.51 9.02
N ALA A 139 -36.33 13.88 10.25
CA ALA A 139 -35.39 14.97 10.52
C ALA A 139 -33.96 14.59 10.09
N ARG A 140 -33.62 13.29 10.15
CA ARG A 140 -32.43 12.70 9.56
C ARG A 140 -32.76 11.32 8.99
N TRP A 141 -32.25 11.03 7.80
CA TRP A 141 -32.51 9.77 7.08
C TRP A 141 -32.34 8.52 7.97
N GLY A 142 -33.07 7.46 7.63
CA GLY A 142 -33.09 6.23 8.39
C GLY A 142 -33.73 6.35 9.77
N ALA A 143 -34.53 7.41 9.99
CA ALA A 143 -35.12 7.76 11.29
C ALA A 143 -34.07 7.87 12.41
N THR A 144 -32.91 8.48 12.12
CA THR A 144 -31.75 8.41 13.02
C THR A 144 -31.64 9.58 14.01
N ASP A 145 -32.40 10.66 13.84
CA ASP A 145 -32.37 11.82 14.73
C ASP A 145 -32.91 11.47 16.13
N PRO A 146 -32.12 11.65 17.21
CA PRO A 146 -32.52 11.24 18.57
C PRO A 146 -33.53 12.19 19.24
N THR A 147 -33.83 13.33 18.61
CA THR A 147 -34.72 14.36 19.13
C THR A 147 -36.09 14.33 18.45
N ARG A 148 -36.13 14.11 17.13
CA ARG A 148 -37.34 14.23 16.30
C ARG A 148 -37.83 12.93 15.70
N ASP A 149 -36.95 11.97 15.42
CA ASP A 149 -37.32 10.74 14.70
C ASP A 149 -37.48 9.55 15.63
N ARG A 150 -36.52 9.38 16.55
CA ARG A 150 -36.49 8.31 17.55
C ARG A 150 -36.07 8.81 18.92
N PHE A 151 -36.23 7.99 19.94
CA PHE A 151 -35.72 8.27 21.28
C PHE A 151 -34.26 7.82 21.40
N ASP A 152 -33.43 8.60 22.11
CA ASP A 152 -32.00 8.31 22.32
C ASP A 152 -31.75 7.04 23.15
N GLY A 153 -32.71 6.67 24.00
CA GLY A 153 -32.67 5.47 24.84
C GLY A 153 -32.77 4.17 24.05
N ARG A 154 -31.67 3.76 23.41
CA ARG A 154 -31.48 2.43 22.81
C ARG A 154 -31.88 1.35 23.83
N LEU A 155 -32.67 0.38 23.40
CA LEU A 155 -32.95 -0.82 24.20
C LEU A 155 -31.71 -1.73 24.21
N ASP A 156 -31.46 -2.41 25.32
CA ASP A 156 -30.29 -3.30 25.43
C ASP A 156 -30.30 -4.34 24.31
N PRO A 157 -29.17 -4.57 23.61
CA PRO A 157 -29.09 -5.55 22.54
C PRO A 157 -29.57 -6.92 23.02
N GLN A 158 -30.38 -7.60 22.20
CA GLN A 158 -30.89 -8.93 22.49
C GLN A 158 -30.41 -9.91 21.42
N GLU A 159 -29.89 -11.06 21.86
CA GLU A 159 -29.47 -12.11 20.93
C GLU A 159 -30.70 -12.69 20.21
N LEU A 160 -30.58 -12.84 18.90
CA LEU A 160 -31.55 -13.49 18.02
C LEU A 160 -30.76 -14.37 17.02
N SER A 161 -30.54 -15.62 17.38
CA SER A 161 -29.63 -16.53 16.69
C SER A 161 -30.17 -17.97 16.65
N LEU A 162 -29.39 -18.91 16.10
CA LEU A 162 -29.74 -20.34 16.19
C LEU A 162 -29.75 -20.84 17.63
N GLN A 163 -28.89 -20.29 18.48
CA GLN A 163 -28.72 -20.64 19.90
C GLN A 163 -29.79 -19.95 20.76
N GLN A 164 -30.15 -18.70 20.44
CA GLN A 164 -31.19 -17.93 21.12
C GLN A 164 -32.30 -17.56 20.13
N ARG A 165 -33.31 -18.41 20.02
CA ARG A 165 -34.40 -18.26 19.03
C ARG A 165 -35.39 -17.13 19.34
N LYS A 166 -35.27 -16.47 20.49
CA LYS A 166 -36.15 -15.36 20.91
C LYS A 166 -35.36 -14.20 21.51
N ALA A 167 -35.49 -13.02 20.92
CA ALA A 167 -35.02 -11.77 21.50
C ALA A 167 -36.16 -11.13 22.32
N ARG A 168 -35.87 -10.66 23.55
CA ARG A 168 -36.86 -10.09 24.48
C ARG A 168 -36.40 -8.73 25.00
N PHE A 169 -36.96 -7.65 24.48
CA PHE A 169 -36.63 -6.31 24.96
C PHE A 169 -37.61 -5.88 26.07
N ASP A 170 -37.10 -5.48 27.23
CA ASP A 170 -37.93 -4.88 28.27
C ASP A 170 -38.32 -3.46 27.88
N ILE A 171 -39.62 -3.26 27.67
CA ILE A 171 -40.21 -1.99 27.26
C ILE A 171 -41.12 -1.41 28.34
N THR A 172 -41.09 -1.97 29.55
CA THR A 172 -41.95 -1.56 30.69
C THR A 172 -41.82 -0.07 30.97
N ARG A 173 -40.59 0.47 30.89
CA ARG A 173 -40.30 1.89 31.11
C ARG A 173 -41.09 2.84 30.20
N PHE A 174 -41.50 2.41 29.01
CA PHE A 174 -42.27 3.24 28.08
C PHE A 174 -43.71 3.47 28.54
N PHE A 175 -44.24 2.56 29.36
CA PHE A 175 -45.57 2.67 29.94
C PHE A 175 -45.52 3.29 31.34
N SER A 176 -44.44 3.04 32.11
CA SER A 176 -44.37 3.38 33.53
C SER A 176 -43.69 4.71 33.88
N THR A 177 -42.89 5.31 32.98
CA THR A 177 -42.10 6.53 33.26
C THR A 177 -42.50 7.74 32.41
N ASP A 178 -42.10 8.94 32.83
CA ASP A 178 -42.32 10.21 32.09
C ASP A 178 -41.39 10.40 30.88
N MET A 179 -40.61 9.37 30.53
CA MET A 179 -39.55 9.42 29.52
C MET A 179 -40.05 9.71 28.08
N LEU A 180 -41.34 9.45 27.77
CA LEU A 180 -41.90 9.60 26.42
C LEU A 180 -42.88 10.79 26.31
N THR A 181 -43.88 10.87 27.20
CA THR A 181 -44.88 11.94 27.35
C THR A 181 -45.47 11.92 28.78
N ARG A 182 -46.02 13.02 29.31
CA ARG A 182 -46.69 13.02 30.63
C ARG A 182 -48.08 12.37 30.62
N ASP A 183 -48.71 12.26 29.45
CA ASP A 183 -50.10 11.81 29.26
C ASP A 183 -50.20 10.28 29.04
N PRO A 184 -50.86 9.50 29.92
CA PRO A 184 -50.96 8.05 29.81
C PRO A 184 -51.62 7.51 28.50
N PRO A 185 -52.74 8.07 27.99
CA PRO A 185 -53.29 7.73 26.67
C PRO A 185 -52.27 7.83 25.53
N SER A 186 -51.49 8.90 25.50
CA SER A 186 -50.45 9.11 24.49
C SER A 186 -49.34 8.05 24.53
N ARG A 187 -49.03 7.50 25.71
CA ARG A 187 -48.06 6.39 25.87
C ARG A 187 -48.59 5.09 25.27
N LEU A 188 -49.89 4.80 25.45
CA LEU A 188 -50.51 3.59 24.87
C LEU A 188 -50.57 3.62 23.34
N LEU A 189 -50.70 4.80 22.75
CA LEU A 189 -50.71 4.97 21.30
C LEU A 189 -49.34 4.81 20.64
N MET A 190 -48.24 4.85 21.39
CA MET A 190 -46.89 4.83 20.81
C MET A 190 -46.57 3.51 20.07
N PRO A 191 -46.77 2.31 20.67
CA PRO A 191 -46.53 1.05 19.96
C PRO A 191 -47.43 0.86 18.73
N GLU A 192 -48.62 1.47 18.74
CA GLU A 192 -49.58 1.42 17.66
C GLU A 192 -49.23 2.36 16.50
N ARG A 193 -48.90 3.63 16.80
CA ARG A 193 -48.70 4.67 15.79
C ARG A 193 -47.27 4.77 15.31
N CYS A 194 -46.30 4.66 16.22
CA CYS A 194 -44.87 4.92 15.94
C CYS A 194 -44.04 3.63 15.97
N GLY A 195 -44.25 2.77 16.96
CA GLY A 195 -43.52 1.50 17.07
C GLY A 195 -42.01 1.67 17.28
N PHE A 196 -41.23 0.78 16.68
CA PHE A 196 -39.80 0.62 16.91
C PHE A 196 -39.02 0.55 15.59
N LEU A 197 -37.81 1.12 15.59
CA LEU A 197 -36.77 0.91 14.59
C LEU A 197 -35.86 -0.22 15.05
N LEU A 198 -35.72 -1.26 14.24
CA LEU A 198 -34.89 -2.43 14.49
C LEU A 198 -33.65 -2.42 13.58
N ARG A 199 -32.48 -2.75 14.14
CA ARG A 199 -31.23 -2.99 13.38
C ARG A 199 -30.46 -4.17 13.95
N LYS A 200 -29.58 -4.74 13.13
CA LYS A 200 -28.56 -5.69 13.59
C LYS A 200 -27.36 -4.94 14.15
N LEU A 201 -26.69 -5.50 15.16
CA LEU A 201 -25.54 -4.86 15.81
C LEU A 201 -24.20 -5.17 15.11
N GLU A 202 -23.96 -6.42 14.70
CA GLU A 202 -22.64 -6.89 14.25
C GLU A 202 -22.28 -6.37 12.86
N THR A 203 -21.25 -5.53 12.74
CA THR A 203 -20.71 -5.05 11.45
C THR A 203 -19.68 -5.99 10.84
N TYR A 204 -19.05 -6.81 11.67
CA TYR A 204 -18.06 -7.84 11.32
C TYR A 204 -18.01 -8.87 12.47
N ASP A 205 -17.29 -9.99 12.33
CA ASP A 205 -17.04 -10.91 13.46
C ASP A 205 -15.61 -11.48 13.39
N THR A 206 -14.84 -11.21 14.43
CA THR A 206 -13.44 -11.66 14.56
C THR A 206 -13.28 -13.16 14.76
N ARG A 207 -14.37 -13.90 15.05
CA ARG A 207 -14.41 -15.37 15.04
C ARG A 207 -13.87 -15.96 13.74
N TYR A 208 -14.10 -15.28 12.61
CA TYR A 208 -13.71 -15.77 11.29
C TYR A 208 -12.28 -15.40 10.87
N ARG A 209 -11.50 -14.80 11.79
CA ARG A 209 -10.08 -14.53 11.56
C ARG A 209 -9.31 -15.84 11.37
N GLU A 210 -8.40 -15.83 10.40
CA GLU A 210 -7.50 -16.95 10.13
C GLU A 210 -6.18 -16.80 10.88
N ARG A 211 -5.65 -17.93 11.36
CA ARG A 211 -4.34 -17.94 12.04
C ARG A 211 -3.23 -17.55 11.07
N GLY A 212 -2.41 -16.59 11.50
CA GLY A 212 -1.28 -16.07 10.71
C GLY A 212 -1.67 -15.14 9.56
N ASN A 213 -2.96 -14.96 9.29
CA ASN A 213 -3.43 -14.11 8.19
C ASN A 213 -3.83 -12.73 8.71
N ALA A 214 -3.13 -11.71 8.23
CA ALA A 214 -3.47 -10.32 8.53
C ALA A 214 -4.68 -9.82 7.73
N TYR A 215 -5.03 -10.50 6.64
CA TYR A 215 -6.11 -10.16 5.75
C TYR A 215 -7.44 -10.74 6.28
N GLU A 216 -8.41 -9.86 6.48
CA GLU A 216 -9.66 -10.17 7.18
C GLU A 216 -10.75 -10.60 6.20
N TRP A 217 -10.49 -11.64 5.38
CA TRP A 217 -11.31 -11.96 4.20
C TRP A 217 -12.78 -12.33 4.50
N ALA A 218 -13.04 -13.13 5.54
CA ALA A 218 -14.36 -13.68 5.87
C ALA A 218 -15.06 -12.99 7.06
N MET A 219 -14.40 -11.99 7.66
CA MET A 219 -14.91 -11.25 8.82
C MET A 219 -16.03 -10.24 8.52
N PRO A 220 -16.10 -9.58 7.34
CA PRO A 220 -17.10 -8.54 7.07
C PRO A 220 -18.51 -9.14 6.91
N ILE A 221 -19.22 -9.31 8.02
CA ILE A 221 -20.58 -9.86 8.04
C ILE A 221 -21.68 -8.80 8.16
N GLY A 222 -21.33 -7.50 8.05
CA GLY A 222 -22.25 -6.41 8.30
C GLY A 222 -23.48 -6.43 7.40
N GLY A 223 -23.31 -6.72 6.10
CA GLY A 223 -24.40 -6.80 5.13
C GLY A 223 -25.30 -8.04 5.28
N HIS A 224 -24.88 -9.06 6.02
CA HIS A 224 -25.65 -10.29 6.21
C HIS A 224 -26.94 -9.99 6.96
N GLY A 225 -28.09 -10.15 6.30
CA GLY A 225 -29.38 -9.88 6.90
C GLY A 225 -29.74 -10.90 7.98
N LEU A 226 -30.22 -10.41 9.12
CA LEU A 226 -30.87 -11.21 10.16
C LEU A 226 -32.39 -11.08 10.01
N LYS A 227 -33.08 -12.22 9.91
CA LYS A 227 -34.53 -12.29 9.71
C LYS A 227 -35.23 -12.69 11.00
N PHE A 228 -36.33 -12.01 11.32
CA PHE A 228 -37.30 -12.49 12.30
C PHE A 228 -38.56 -13.02 11.59
N GLU A 229 -39.13 -14.09 12.10
CA GLU A 229 -40.33 -14.70 11.51
C GLU A 229 -41.60 -14.05 12.06
N ALA A 230 -41.65 -13.77 13.36
CA ALA A 230 -42.78 -13.14 14.02
C ALA A 230 -42.33 -12.14 15.09
N ALA A 231 -43.22 -11.23 15.47
CA ALA A 231 -43.04 -10.30 16.57
C ALA A 231 -44.34 -10.15 17.36
N HIS A 232 -44.25 -9.96 18.67
CA HIS A 232 -45.40 -9.71 19.52
C HIS A 232 -45.03 -8.86 20.74
N LEU A 233 -46.01 -8.12 21.28
CA LEU A 233 -45.91 -7.54 22.62
C LEU A 233 -46.41 -8.57 23.63
N GLN A 234 -45.57 -8.90 24.61
CA GLN A 234 -45.93 -9.74 25.75
C GLN A 234 -46.11 -8.86 26.98
N LEU A 235 -47.34 -8.79 27.50
CA LEU A 235 -47.68 -8.03 28.69
C LEU A 235 -47.88 -8.99 29.86
N THR A 236 -47.22 -8.71 30.98
CA THR A 236 -47.48 -9.35 32.27
C THR A 236 -48.30 -8.38 33.10
N LEU A 237 -49.54 -8.77 33.39
CA LEU A 237 -50.51 -7.98 34.11
C LEU A 237 -50.78 -8.58 35.49
N ARG A 238 -51.06 -7.71 36.46
CA ARG A 238 -51.48 -8.09 37.82
C ARG A 238 -52.85 -7.49 38.14
N ALA A 239 -53.62 -8.16 38.97
CA ALA A 239 -54.90 -7.64 39.45
C ALA A 239 -54.66 -6.50 40.46
N LEU A 240 -55.42 -5.41 40.34
CA LEU A 240 -55.47 -4.36 41.36
C LEU A 240 -56.18 -4.85 42.62
N ALA A 241 -55.68 -4.44 43.80
CA ALA A 241 -56.31 -4.75 45.08
C ALA A 241 -57.67 -4.04 45.17
N GLY A 242 -58.69 -4.74 45.71
CA GLY A 242 -60.01 -4.15 45.98
C GLY A 242 -60.92 -3.91 44.76
N GLY A 243 -60.59 -4.41 43.56
CA GLY A 243 -61.44 -4.24 42.37
C GLY A 243 -61.39 -2.85 41.72
N ALA A 244 -60.41 -2.02 42.10
CA ALA A 244 -60.20 -0.69 41.52
C ALA A 244 -59.91 -0.78 39.99
N GLN A 245 -60.46 0.16 39.22
CA GLN A 245 -60.26 0.28 37.77
C GLN A 245 -59.29 1.41 37.44
N VAL A 246 -58.51 1.26 36.35
CA VAL A 246 -57.64 2.33 35.84
C VAL A 246 -58.46 3.22 34.91
N ALA A 247 -58.61 4.50 35.25
CA ALA A 247 -59.25 5.47 34.36
C ALA A 247 -58.30 5.83 33.20
N ILE A 248 -58.68 5.46 31.97
CA ILE A 248 -57.96 5.84 30.74
C ILE A 248 -58.96 6.11 29.62
N SER A 249 -58.79 7.24 28.91
CA SER A 249 -59.61 7.61 27.76
C SER A 249 -58.70 7.77 26.55
N LEU A 250 -58.88 6.92 25.53
CA LEU A 250 -58.15 7.01 24.29
C LEU A 250 -58.91 7.90 23.28
N PRO A 251 -58.22 8.66 22.42
CA PRO A 251 -58.85 9.41 21.34
C PRO A 251 -59.69 8.50 20.43
N PRO A 252 -60.75 9.00 19.77
CA PRO A 252 -61.46 8.27 18.73
C PRO A 252 -60.52 7.75 17.64
N ALA A 253 -60.81 6.59 17.05
CA ALA A 253 -59.96 5.98 16.02
C ALA A 253 -59.71 6.91 14.81
N ALA A 254 -60.67 7.77 14.46
CA ALA A 254 -60.53 8.76 13.40
C ALA A 254 -59.42 9.80 13.68
N ASP A 255 -59.22 10.18 14.95
CA ASP A 255 -58.20 11.14 15.38
C ASP A 255 -56.81 10.50 15.54
N ARG A 256 -56.75 9.17 15.48
CA ARG A 256 -55.49 8.40 15.51
C ARG A 256 -54.89 8.20 14.11
N ALA A 257 -55.64 8.52 13.05
CA ALA A 257 -55.24 8.36 11.66
C ALA A 257 -53.96 9.15 11.33
N LEU A 258 -53.26 8.72 10.27
CA LEU A 258 -52.08 9.43 9.79
C LEU A 258 -52.45 10.78 9.15
N PRO A 259 -51.56 11.78 9.25
CA PRO A 259 -51.73 13.07 8.56
C PRO A 259 -52.00 12.87 7.07
N ARG A 260 -53.04 13.55 6.56
CA ARG A 260 -53.42 13.52 5.14
C ARG A 260 -52.69 14.58 4.31
N THR A 261 -52.25 15.66 4.94
CA THR A 261 -51.53 16.78 4.31
C THR A 261 -50.04 16.69 4.56
N ALA A 262 -49.25 17.22 3.63
CA ALA A 262 -47.81 17.38 3.83
C ALA A 262 -47.54 18.43 4.92
N ASP A 263 -46.52 18.21 5.74
CA ASP A 263 -46.17 19.11 6.85
C ASP A 263 -45.03 20.09 6.50
N GLY A 264 -44.68 20.19 5.21
CA GLY A 264 -43.64 21.08 4.70
C GLY A 264 -42.21 20.57 4.91
N SER A 265 -42.02 19.41 5.56
CA SER A 265 -40.72 18.75 5.64
C SER A 265 -40.22 18.30 4.26
N GLN A 266 -38.93 17.98 4.20
CA GLN A 266 -38.16 17.89 2.96
C GLN A 266 -37.24 16.65 3.00
N PRO A 267 -37.00 15.94 1.88
CA PRO A 267 -36.10 14.78 1.86
C PRO A 267 -34.72 15.11 2.44
N THR A 268 -34.19 14.22 3.28
CA THR A 268 -32.91 14.42 3.99
C THR A 268 -31.70 13.82 3.27
N ALA A 269 -31.89 12.70 2.56
CA ALA A 269 -30.92 12.09 1.67
C ALA A 269 -31.29 12.47 0.22
N ARG A 270 -30.40 13.20 -0.46
CA ARG A 270 -30.64 13.69 -1.82
C ARG A 270 -29.42 13.47 -2.70
N LEU A 271 -29.67 13.07 -3.95
CA LEU A 271 -28.65 13.15 -4.99
C LEU A 271 -28.57 14.60 -5.45
N LEU A 272 -27.34 15.08 -5.65
CA LEU A 272 -27.12 16.37 -6.26
C LEU A 272 -27.63 16.35 -7.72
N PRO A 273 -28.10 17.49 -8.27
CA PRO A 273 -28.35 17.63 -9.69
C PRO A 273 -27.10 17.26 -10.51
N ILE A 274 -27.29 16.62 -11.66
CA ILE A 274 -26.15 16.11 -12.46
C ILE A 274 -25.23 17.23 -12.94
N GLU A 275 -25.76 18.43 -13.22
CA GLU A 275 -24.99 19.61 -13.59
C GLU A 275 -24.07 20.07 -12.45
N GLU A 276 -24.56 20.01 -11.22
CA GLU A 276 -23.77 20.36 -10.02
C GLU A 276 -22.69 19.30 -9.75
N ILE A 277 -23.02 18.02 -9.92
CA ILE A 277 -22.04 16.92 -9.84
C ILE A 277 -20.93 17.14 -10.88
N ALA A 278 -21.28 17.46 -12.12
CA ALA A 278 -20.33 17.73 -13.19
C ALA A 278 -19.42 18.93 -12.87
N ALA A 279 -19.98 20.03 -12.36
CA ALA A 279 -19.20 21.20 -11.97
C ALA A 279 -18.20 20.88 -10.84
N ARG A 280 -18.65 20.15 -9.81
CA ARG A 280 -17.80 19.72 -8.68
C ARG A 280 -16.70 18.74 -9.13
N ALA A 281 -17.02 17.79 -10.00
CA ALA A 281 -16.05 16.86 -10.58
C ALA A 281 -14.97 17.57 -11.41
N GLN A 282 -15.37 18.54 -12.24
CA GLN A 282 -14.45 19.38 -12.99
C GLN A 282 -13.56 20.22 -12.08
N ALA A 283 -14.08 20.72 -10.95
CA ALA A 283 -13.28 21.43 -9.97
C ALA A 283 -12.26 20.51 -9.28
N ALA A 284 -12.70 19.31 -8.87
CA ALA A 284 -11.86 18.30 -8.21
C ALA A 284 -10.72 17.78 -9.08
N THR A 285 -10.85 17.85 -10.41
CA THR A 285 -9.82 17.43 -11.38
C THR A 285 -8.84 18.51 -11.80
N ARG A 286 -8.99 19.74 -11.30
CA ARG A 286 -8.03 20.81 -11.56
C ARG A 286 -6.79 20.62 -10.70
N ALA A 287 -5.63 20.63 -11.34
CA ALA A 287 -4.36 20.65 -10.62
C ALA A 287 -4.26 21.92 -9.76
N GLN A 288 -3.87 21.75 -8.51
CA GLN A 288 -3.68 22.83 -7.55
C GLN A 288 -2.29 23.48 -7.75
N GLY A 289 -2.24 24.79 -7.52
CA GLY A 289 -1.05 25.61 -7.70
C GLY A 289 -0.74 25.90 -9.17
N ASN A 290 0.32 26.69 -9.39
CA ASN A 290 0.80 26.97 -10.75
C ASN A 290 1.58 25.75 -11.27
N ARG A 291 1.23 25.27 -12.47
CA ARG A 291 1.82 24.08 -13.10
C ARG A 291 2.28 24.44 -14.51
N PRO A 292 3.50 24.07 -14.92
CA PRO A 292 3.88 24.16 -16.33
C PRO A 292 2.95 23.34 -17.22
N GLU A 293 2.72 23.80 -18.45
CA GLU A 293 1.81 23.13 -19.40
C GLU A 293 2.25 21.69 -19.71
N TRP A 294 3.56 21.46 -19.89
CA TRP A 294 4.10 20.12 -20.12
C TRP A 294 3.75 19.16 -18.98
N GLN A 295 3.74 19.62 -17.72
CA GLN A 295 3.40 18.77 -16.58
C GLN A 295 1.92 18.41 -16.57
N LEU A 296 1.05 19.37 -16.92
CA LEU A 296 -0.38 19.13 -17.08
C LEU A 296 -0.66 18.13 -18.23
N GLU A 297 0.12 18.20 -19.31
CA GLU A 297 0.04 17.24 -20.42
C GLU A 297 0.39 15.81 -19.96
N ARG A 298 1.50 15.63 -19.23
CA ARG A 298 1.88 14.32 -18.65
C ARG A 298 0.82 13.77 -17.71
N ILE A 299 0.16 14.63 -16.92
CA ILE A 299 -0.97 14.19 -16.06
C ILE A 299 -2.15 13.72 -16.94
N ARG A 300 -2.52 14.48 -17.98
CA ARG A 300 -3.62 14.11 -18.89
C ARG A 300 -3.34 12.84 -19.66
N GLU A 301 -2.07 12.57 -20.02
CA GLU A 301 -1.64 11.30 -20.61
C GLU A 301 -2.00 10.11 -19.71
N LEU A 302 -1.67 10.18 -18.42
CA LEU A 302 -1.99 9.11 -17.48
C LEU A 302 -3.50 9.01 -17.18
N GLN A 303 -4.21 10.14 -17.13
CA GLN A 303 -5.68 10.16 -17.00
C GLN A 303 -6.37 9.44 -18.16
N ARG A 304 -5.89 9.66 -19.40
CA ARG A 304 -6.44 9.00 -20.60
C ARG A 304 -6.28 7.49 -20.58
N VAL A 305 -5.19 7.00 -19.98
CA VAL A 305 -5.01 5.55 -19.78
C VAL A 305 -6.02 5.06 -18.75
N GLY A 306 -6.04 5.64 -17.54
CA GLY A 306 -6.98 5.25 -16.48
C GLY A 306 -6.56 3.97 -15.74
N GLY A 307 -7.52 3.08 -15.47
CA GLY A 307 -7.30 1.79 -14.81
C GLY A 307 -7.53 1.77 -13.29
N ASP A 308 -7.89 2.90 -12.68
CA ASP A 308 -8.12 3.02 -11.25
C ASP A 308 -9.61 3.21 -10.88
N ASN A 309 -9.93 3.14 -9.58
CA ASN A 309 -11.29 3.33 -9.07
C ASN A 309 -11.62 4.80 -8.72
N VAL A 310 -10.69 5.74 -8.90
CA VAL A 310 -10.81 7.15 -8.48
C VAL A 310 -11.15 8.06 -9.65
N SER A 311 -10.38 8.00 -10.75
CA SER A 311 -10.58 8.81 -11.95
C SER A 311 -11.97 8.69 -12.56
N PRO A 312 -12.68 7.53 -12.51
CA PRO A 312 -14.07 7.47 -12.99
C PRO A 312 -15.03 8.41 -12.24
N TRP A 313 -14.73 8.85 -11.01
CA TRP A 313 -15.55 9.84 -10.30
C TRP A 313 -15.53 11.22 -10.96
N ALA A 314 -14.54 11.49 -11.81
CA ALA A 314 -14.50 12.69 -12.66
C ALA A 314 -15.38 12.58 -13.91
N GLU A 315 -15.68 11.36 -14.36
CA GLU A 315 -16.43 11.08 -15.60
C GLU A 315 -17.94 11.13 -15.36
N VAL A 316 -18.45 12.34 -15.18
CA VAL A 316 -19.86 12.61 -14.82
C VAL A 316 -20.52 13.58 -15.80
N VAL A 317 -20.09 13.56 -17.06
CA VAL A 317 -20.65 14.36 -18.17
C VAL A 317 -21.10 13.44 -19.30
N GLY A 318 -22.15 13.85 -20.03
CA GLY A 318 -22.72 13.09 -21.15
C GLY A 318 -24.04 12.37 -20.83
N PRO A 319 -24.65 11.69 -21.83
CA PRO A 319 -26.00 11.12 -21.72
C PRO A 319 -26.12 10.04 -20.63
N ASP A 320 -25.04 9.31 -20.36
CA ASP A 320 -25.02 8.22 -19.36
C ASP A 320 -24.49 8.65 -17.99
N ALA A 321 -24.12 9.92 -17.81
CA ALA A 321 -23.45 10.43 -16.59
C ALA A 321 -24.21 10.11 -15.30
N ARG A 322 -25.53 10.30 -15.30
CA ARG A 322 -26.38 10.02 -14.12
C ARG A 322 -26.39 8.53 -13.78
N ARG A 323 -26.40 7.66 -14.79
CA ARG A 323 -26.37 6.20 -14.61
C ARG A 323 -25.00 5.75 -14.09
N ALA A 324 -23.92 6.27 -14.67
CA ALA A 324 -22.55 5.96 -14.25
C ALA A 324 -22.30 6.40 -12.80
N TYR A 325 -22.67 7.63 -12.44
CA TYR A 325 -22.58 8.13 -11.07
C TYR A 325 -23.41 7.29 -10.08
N ALA A 326 -24.65 6.94 -10.42
CA ALA A 326 -25.49 6.08 -9.59
C ALA A 326 -24.89 4.67 -9.42
N SER A 327 -24.27 4.09 -10.46
CA SER A 327 -23.56 2.80 -10.38
C SER A 327 -22.39 2.88 -9.40
N ARG A 328 -21.57 3.94 -9.48
CA ARG A 328 -20.43 4.13 -8.58
C ARG A 328 -20.85 4.31 -7.13
N LEU A 329 -21.93 5.07 -6.88
CA LEU A 329 -22.52 5.15 -5.54
C LEU A 329 -23.02 3.80 -5.04
N LYS A 330 -23.68 3.01 -5.90
CA LYS A 330 -24.15 1.67 -5.55
C LYS A 330 -22.99 0.74 -5.21
N GLU A 331 -21.91 0.76 -5.99
CA GLU A 331 -20.69 -0.02 -5.73
C GLU A 331 -20.00 0.39 -4.43
N LEU A 332 -19.92 1.69 -4.13
CA LEU A 332 -19.40 2.20 -2.87
C LEU A 332 -20.25 1.68 -1.70
N LEU A 333 -21.57 1.83 -1.77
CA LEU A 333 -22.49 1.42 -0.70
C LEU A 333 -22.58 -0.11 -0.56
N ALA A 334 -22.27 -0.87 -1.60
CA ALA A 334 -22.26 -2.34 -1.55
C ALA A 334 -21.10 -2.91 -0.72
N ARG A 335 -20.07 -2.11 -0.39
CA ARG A 335 -18.91 -2.59 0.38
C ARG A 335 -19.25 -2.60 1.88
N PRO A 336 -19.29 -3.76 2.55
CA PRO A 336 -19.57 -3.77 3.98
C PRO A 336 -18.41 -3.12 4.77
N PRO A 337 -18.69 -2.51 5.94
CA PRO A 337 -17.64 -2.06 6.85
C PRO A 337 -16.63 -3.18 7.13
N ARG A 338 -15.35 -2.80 7.21
CA ARG A 338 -14.22 -3.71 7.45
C ARG A 338 -13.87 -4.65 6.29
N TYR A 339 -14.49 -4.50 5.11
CA TYR A 339 -14.10 -5.24 3.92
C TYR A 339 -12.66 -4.95 3.50
N TRP A 340 -11.77 -5.95 3.49
CA TRP A 340 -10.40 -5.74 3.04
C TRP A 340 -10.35 -5.54 1.52
N MET A 341 -9.90 -4.35 1.09
CA MET A 341 -9.77 -3.94 -0.32
C MET A 341 -8.36 -4.14 -0.89
N GLY A 342 -7.46 -4.81 -0.16
CA GLY A 342 -6.06 -4.85 -0.57
C GLY A 342 -5.45 -3.44 -0.61
N TRP A 343 -4.69 -3.16 -1.66
CA TRP A 343 -3.98 -1.89 -1.84
C TRP A 343 -4.86 -0.79 -2.44
N GLU A 344 -6.07 -1.12 -2.89
CA GLU A 344 -7.11 -0.15 -3.28
C GLU A 344 -7.66 0.64 -2.09
N ILE A 345 -7.24 0.34 -0.85
CA ILE A 345 -7.57 1.16 0.32
C ILE A 345 -7.16 2.64 0.13
N ALA A 346 -6.10 2.89 -0.64
CA ALA A 346 -5.69 4.23 -1.05
C ALA A 346 -6.76 4.94 -1.91
N ASP A 347 -7.47 4.22 -2.78
CA ASP A 347 -8.53 4.79 -3.63
C ASP A 347 -9.66 5.36 -2.80
N MET A 348 -10.08 4.65 -1.75
CA MET A 348 -11.16 5.12 -0.89
C MET A 348 -10.77 6.38 -0.11
N LEU A 349 -9.52 6.51 0.30
CA LEU A 349 -8.99 7.75 0.88
C LEU A 349 -8.93 8.87 -0.16
N LEU A 350 -8.50 8.59 -1.39
CA LEU A 350 -8.47 9.57 -2.48
C LEU A 350 -9.85 10.07 -2.85
N ILE A 351 -10.85 9.17 -2.95
CA ILE A 351 -12.25 9.54 -3.18
C ILE A 351 -12.73 10.50 -2.07
N TRP A 352 -12.37 10.24 -0.82
CA TRP A 352 -12.68 11.15 0.29
C TRP A 352 -11.98 12.51 0.16
N HIS A 353 -10.71 12.55 -0.23
CA HIS A 353 -9.97 13.81 -0.28
C HIS A 353 -10.24 14.65 -1.54
N LEU A 354 -10.50 14.01 -2.68
CA LEU A 354 -10.73 14.68 -3.95
C LEU A 354 -12.22 14.85 -4.27
N PHE A 355 -13.04 13.85 -3.97
CA PHE A 355 -14.42 13.76 -4.46
C PHE A 355 -15.49 13.74 -3.35
N ARG A 356 -15.15 14.03 -2.09
CA ARG A 356 -16.12 14.03 -0.98
C ARG A 356 -17.33 14.93 -1.25
N GLU A 357 -17.14 16.07 -1.89
CA GLU A 357 -18.25 16.99 -2.20
C GLU A 357 -19.23 16.44 -3.23
N LEU A 358 -18.85 15.38 -3.97
CA LEU A 358 -19.75 14.66 -4.87
C LEU A 358 -20.52 13.57 -4.12
N LEU A 359 -20.11 13.21 -2.91
CA LEU A 359 -20.75 12.16 -2.13
C LEU A 359 -21.93 12.72 -1.33
N PRO A 360 -23.14 12.14 -1.48
CA PRO A 360 -24.27 12.49 -0.64
C PRO A 360 -23.98 12.09 0.82
N GLU A 361 -24.59 12.78 1.78
CA GLU A 361 -24.27 12.59 3.22
C GLU A 361 -24.37 11.13 3.70
N PRO A 362 -25.38 10.32 3.32
CA PRO A 362 -25.41 8.91 3.68
C PRO A 362 -24.20 8.10 3.17
N ALA A 363 -23.67 8.43 1.99
CA ALA A 363 -22.46 7.78 1.46
C ALA A 363 -21.20 8.22 2.22
N GLN A 364 -21.12 9.49 2.64
CA GLN A 364 -20.04 9.96 3.52
C GLN A 364 -20.09 9.25 4.88
N GLU A 365 -21.28 9.04 5.46
CA GLU A 365 -21.43 8.27 6.70
C GLU A 365 -21.04 6.81 6.55
N HIS A 366 -21.38 6.20 5.40
CA HIS A 366 -20.98 4.84 5.10
C HIS A 366 -19.45 4.69 5.07
N LEU A 367 -18.72 5.61 4.43
CA LEU A 367 -17.26 5.63 4.45
C LEU A 367 -16.69 5.80 5.87
N LYS A 368 -17.30 6.67 6.69
CA LYS A 368 -16.93 6.81 8.10
C LYS A 368 -17.18 5.52 8.89
N ALA A 369 -18.30 4.84 8.66
CA ALA A 369 -18.63 3.58 9.31
C ALA A 369 -17.62 2.48 8.94
N TYR A 370 -17.15 2.45 7.69
CA TYR A 370 -16.07 1.56 7.27
C TYR A 370 -14.79 1.79 8.09
N TRP A 371 -14.33 3.03 8.24
CA TRP A 371 -13.12 3.33 9.00
C TRP A 371 -13.30 3.15 10.51
N THR A 372 -14.48 3.47 11.05
CA THR A 372 -14.82 3.19 12.45
C THR A 372 -14.69 1.70 12.76
N ALA A 373 -15.15 0.82 11.88
CA ALA A 373 -15.05 -0.64 12.07
C ALA A 373 -13.60 -1.15 12.07
N TRP A 374 -12.72 -0.55 11.25
CA TRP A 374 -11.29 -0.88 11.22
C TRP A 374 -10.52 -0.30 12.41
N LEU A 375 -10.82 0.94 12.80
CA LEU A 375 -9.99 1.72 13.71
C LEU A 375 -10.45 1.66 15.16
N GLN A 376 -11.69 1.26 15.43
CA GLN A 376 -12.30 1.15 16.78
C GLN A 376 -11.91 2.36 17.65
N PRO A 377 -12.40 3.56 17.28
CA PRO A 377 -11.90 4.84 17.80
C PRO A 377 -12.04 4.99 19.32
N GLU A 378 -13.00 4.28 19.92
CA GLU A 378 -13.24 4.25 21.35
C GLU A 378 -12.13 3.56 22.16
N LEU A 379 -11.24 2.82 21.48
CA LEU A 379 -10.19 2.04 22.13
C LEU A 379 -8.81 2.72 22.06
N PRO A 380 -8.09 2.76 23.19
CA PRO A 380 -6.68 3.14 23.19
C PRO A 380 -5.83 2.03 22.57
N THR A 381 -4.63 2.37 22.13
CA THR A 381 -3.67 1.44 21.50
C THR A 381 -3.35 0.24 22.37
N SER A 382 -3.20 0.43 23.69
CA SER A 382 -2.90 -0.63 24.67
C SER A 382 -3.99 -1.70 24.78
N ALA A 383 -5.18 -1.45 24.22
CA ALA A 383 -6.25 -2.43 24.17
C ALA A 383 -6.15 -3.39 22.97
N PHE A 384 -5.23 -3.15 22.03
CA PHE A 384 -5.05 -3.97 20.84
C PHE A 384 -3.95 -5.03 21.02
N VAL A 385 -4.02 -6.05 20.17
CA VAL A 385 -3.01 -7.09 19.99
C VAL A 385 -2.64 -7.19 18.51
N SER A 386 -1.45 -7.74 18.24
CA SER A 386 -0.97 -7.94 16.88
C SER A 386 -1.97 -8.75 16.04
N PRO A 387 -2.33 -8.30 14.83
CA PRO A 387 -3.33 -8.96 13.99
C PRO A 387 -2.92 -10.35 13.47
N GLN A 388 -1.63 -10.67 13.51
CA GLN A 388 -1.10 -12.00 13.18
C GLN A 388 -0.82 -12.87 14.42
N GLY A 389 -0.90 -12.29 15.62
CA GLY A 389 -0.67 -12.99 16.87
C GLY A 389 -1.78 -14.00 17.19
N PRO A 390 -1.48 -15.12 17.87
CA PRO A 390 -2.49 -16.07 18.32
C PRO A 390 -3.56 -15.41 19.22
N GLU A 391 -3.18 -14.39 20.00
CA GLU A 391 -4.07 -13.64 20.89
C GLU A 391 -5.23 -12.98 20.15
N ALA A 392 -5.03 -12.56 18.88
CA ALA A 392 -6.06 -11.95 18.06
C ALA A 392 -7.26 -12.89 17.82
N ILE A 393 -7.00 -14.20 17.78
CA ILE A 393 -8.03 -15.24 17.59
C ILE A 393 -8.60 -15.66 18.95
N ASP A 394 -7.72 -15.87 19.93
CA ASP A 394 -8.13 -16.35 21.24
C ASP A 394 -8.90 -15.30 22.06
N TYR A 395 -8.79 -14.02 21.71
CA TYR A 395 -9.55 -12.95 22.35
C TYR A 395 -11.06 -13.20 22.24
N TRP A 396 -11.58 -13.50 21.04
CA TRP A 396 -13.00 -13.80 20.87
C TRP A 396 -13.41 -15.04 21.67
N ARG A 397 -12.59 -16.10 21.64
CA ARG A 397 -12.91 -17.35 22.35
C ARG A 397 -13.10 -17.13 23.85
N ARG A 398 -12.25 -16.30 24.45
CA ARG A 398 -12.25 -15.97 25.88
C ARG A 398 -13.35 -15.00 26.29
N ASN A 399 -13.57 -13.96 25.49
CA ASN A 399 -14.40 -12.82 25.89
C ASN A 399 -15.78 -12.78 25.22
N LYS A 400 -15.98 -13.58 24.16
CA LYS A 400 -17.18 -13.56 23.31
C LYS A 400 -17.50 -12.20 22.69
N ASP A 401 -16.51 -11.30 22.63
CA ASP A 401 -16.60 -9.99 21.97
C ASP A 401 -16.27 -10.14 20.48
N TRP A 402 -17.31 -10.06 19.63
CA TRP A 402 -17.21 -10.19 18.18
C TRP A 402 -16.31 -9.12 17.55
N ARG A 403 -16.17 -7.93 18.19
CA ARG A 403 -15.33 -6.83 17.68
C ARG A 403 -13.83 -7.15 17.72
N GLY A 404 -13.45 -8.07 18.60
CA GLY A 404 -12.07 -8.45 18.89
C GLY A 404 -11.18 -7.28 19.29
N ARG A 405 -9.87 -7.51 19.31
CA ARG A 405 -8.85 -6.51 19.69
C ARG A 405 -7.68 -6.45 18.73
N ALA A 406 -7.92 -6.77 17.47
CA ALA A 406 -6.91 -6.73 16.42
C ALA A 406 -7.38 -5.84 15.28
N SER A 407 -6.44 -5.12 14.67
CA SER A 407 -6.65 -4.32 13.48
C SER A 407 -5.36 -4.23 12.67
N PHE A 408 -5.46 -4.34 11.34
CA PHE A 408 -4.35 -4.12 10.42
C PHE A 408 -3.77 -2.71 10.56
N PHE A 409 -4.62 -1.71 10.75
CA PHE A 409 -4.27 -0.29 10.70
C PHE A 409 -3.88 0.31 12.05
N ARG A 410 -4.10 -0.36 13.19
CA ARG A 410 -3.77 0.18 14.53
C ARG A 410 -2.46 -0.47 15.03
N ASP A 411 -2.33 -0.69 16.34
CA ASP A 411 -1.21 -1.36 17.04
C ASP A 411 -0.27 -2.18 16.13
N GLY A 412 -0.68 -3.38 15.71
CA GLY A 412 0.06 -4.27 14.79
C GLY A 412 1.17 -3.63 13.94
N TYR A 413 0.82 -3.13 12.76
CA TYR A 413 1.81 -2.64 11.78
C TYR A 413 2.23 -1.18 11.95
N ASN A 414 1.80 -0.52 13.03
CA ASN A 414 2.36 0.77 13.43
C ASN A 414 3.44 0.63 14.51
N TYR A 415 3.47 -0.49 15.23
CA TYR A 415 4.43 -0.74 16.31
C TYR A 415 5.31 -1.97 16.07
N ALA A 416 5.01 -2.78 15.04
CA ALA A 416 5.82 -3.92 14.62
C ALA A 416 6.28 -3.83 13.16
N VAL A 417 7.53 -4.24 12.92
CA VAL A 417 8.12 -4.33 11.57
C VAL A 417 7.40 -5.41 10.75
N SER A 418 7.00 -5.06 9.52
CA SER A 418 6.43 -5.99 8.55
C SER A 418 7.20 -5.92 7.23
N THR A 419 6.56 -6.11 6.07
CA THR A 419 7.08 -5.58 4.81
C THR A 419 6.84 -4.07 4.75
N GLN A 420 7.68 -3.37 4.00
CA GLN A 420 7.63 -1.92 3.88
C GLN A 420 6.26 -1.40 3.45
N ASN A 421 5.67 -1.93 2.38
CA ASN A 421 4.33 -1.56 1.91
C ASN A 421 3.22 -1.75 2.97
N PHE A 422 3.32 -2.77 3.82
CA PHE A 422 2.37 -3.00 4.92
C PHE A 422 2.44 -1.90 5.97
N ASN A 423 3.65 -1.55 6.44
CA ASN A 423 3.80 -0.49 7.44
C ASN A 423 3.34 0.87 6.88
N HIS A 424 3.61 1.15 5.60
CA HIS A 424 3.11 2.37 4.94
C HIS A 424 1.58 2.39 4.84
N THR A 425 0.97 1.30 4.41
CA THR A 425 -0.49 1.20 4.27
C THR A 425 -1.21 1.26 5.62
N ALA A 426 -0.65 0.61 6.64
CA ALA A 426 -1.18 0.65 7.99
C ALA A 426 -1.14 2.07 8.58
N ALA A 427 0.01 2.74 8.52
CA ALA A 427 0.17 4.11 9.00
C ALA A 427 -0.73 5.09 8.23
N MET A 428 -0.87 4.92 6.91
CA MET A 428 -1.76 5.72 6.07
C MET A 428 -3.23 5.54 6.48
N GLY A 429 -3.69 4.30 6.62
CA GLY A 429 -5.07 4.03 7.01
C GLY A 429 -5.39 4.51 8.44
N ALA A 430 -4.48 4.33 9.40
CA ALA A 430 -4.69 4.86 10.75
C ALA A 430 -4.73 6.38 10.78
N LEU A 431 -3.79 7.03 10.10
CA LEU A 431 -3.63 8.48 10.17
C LEU A 431 -4.73 9.21 9.39
N LEU A 432 -4.94 8.88 8.11
CA LEU A 432 -5.93 9.54 7.26
C LEU A 432 -7.36 9.05 7.58
N GLY A 433 -7.54 7.74 7.78
CA GLY A 433 -8.82 7.18 8.22
C GLY A 433 -9.20 7.66 9.63
N GLY A 434 -8.22 7.80 10.53
CA GLY A 434 -8.42 8.38 11.86
C GLY A 434 -8.86 9.84 11.80
N ALA A 435 -8.22 10.64 10.95
CA ALA A 435 -8.63 12.03 10.70
C ALA A 435 -10.06 12.11 10.13
N MET A 436 -10.42 11.22 9.21
CA MET A 436 -11.77 11.16 8.62
C MET A 436 -12.87 10.96 9.67
N ILE A 437 -12.63 10.14 10.69
CA ILE A 437 -13.60 9.82 11.75
C ILE A 437 -13.39 10.62 13.04
N GLY A 438 -12.38 11.51 13.09
CA GLY A 438 -12.06 12.31 14.28
C GLY A 438 -11.46 11.51 15.45
N SER A 439 -10.72 10.42 15.16
CA SER A 439 -10.11 9.55 16.19
C SER A 439 -8.69 9.98 16.54
N SER A 440 -8.51 10.54 17.73
CA SER A 440 -7.19 10.92 18.25
C SER A 440 -6.28 9.70 18.48
N HIS A 441 -6.84 8.58 18.98
CA HIS A 441 -6.07 7.35 19.18
C HIS A 441 -5.53 6.78 17.87
N ALA A 442 -6.36 6.73 16.81
CA ALA A 442 -5.94 6.21 15.51
C ALA A 442 -4.90 7.12 14.84
N MET A 443 -5.09 8.44 14.90
CA MET A 443 -4.09 9.39 14.43
C MET A 443 -2.77 9.28 15.19
N GLY A 444 -2.82 9.05 16.51
CA GLY A 444 -1.65 8.82 17.35
C GLY A 444 -0.84 7.59 16.89
N ASP A 445 -1.53 6.48 16.65
CA ASP A 445 -0.90 5.24 16.15
C ASP A 445 -0.31 5.42 14.75
N GLY A 446 -1.06 6.02 13.83
CA GLY A 446 -0.59 6.25 12.46
C GLY A 446 0.63 7.18 12.41
N ARG A 447 0.67 8.20 13.27
CA ARG A 447 1.84 9.09 13.39
C ARG A 447 3.04 8.38 14.00
N HIS A 448 2.83 7.58 15.05
CA HIS A 448 3.89 6.76 15.63
C HIS A 448 4.47 5.82 14.58
N GLY A 449 3.59 5.13 13.84
CA GLY A 449 3.94 4.27 12.72
C GLY A 449 4.77 5.02 11.68
N LEU A 450 4.23 6.09 11.09
CA LEU A 450 4.87 6.92 10.07
C LEU A 450 6.30 7.36 10.47
N GLU A 451 6.51 7.83 11.70
CA GLU A 451 7.83 8.25 12.16
C GLU A 451 8.80 7.07 12.35
N ASN A 452 8.39 6.02 13.08
CA ASN A 452 9.32 4.97 13.51
C ASN A 452 9.57 3.93 12.43
N LEU A 453 8.57 3.62 11.61
CA LEU A 453 8.62 2.55 10.62
C LEU A 453 8.89 3.11 9.20
N PRO A 454 7.94 3.75 8.47
CA PRO A 454 8.24 4.39 7.19
C PRO A 454 9.43 5.35 7.18
N LEU A 455 9.49 6.33 8.09
CA LEU A 455 10.54 7.36 8.04
C LEU A 455 11.90 6.83 8.52
N ARG A 456 11.99 6.40 9.78
CA ARG A 456 13.26 5.99 10.38
C ARG A 456 13.75 4.64 9.84
N PHE A 457 12.92 3.60 9.90
CA PHE A 457 13.36 2.24 9.62
C PHE A 457 13.41 1.92 8.11
N TRP A 458 12.39 2.29 7.33
CA TRP A 458 12.35 1.99 5.89
C TRP A 458 12.94 3.08 5.00
N GLY A 459 12.83 4.33 5.44
CA GLY A 459 13.39 5.49 4.79
C GLY A 459 14.87 5.61 5.09
N PHE A 460 15.24 5.96 6.33
CA PHE A 460 16.58 6.47 6.65
C PHE A 460 17.50 5.54 7.43
N LEU A 461 17.16 4.26 7.61
CA LEU A 461 18.02 3.31 8.32
C LEU A 461 19.38 3.18 7.63
N ASP A 462 19.36 3.01 6.30
CA ASP A 462 20.56 2.90 5.45
C ASP A 462 20.39 3.67 4.13
N GLY A 463 21.22 3.39 3.13
CA GLY A 463 21.26 4.12 1.86
C GLY A 463 20.31 3.59 0.79
N SER A 464 19.55 2.55 1.12
CA SER A 464 18.65 1.82 0.23
C SER A 464 17.25 1.79 0.83
N THR A 465 16.38 0.93 0.31
CA THR A 465 15.07 0.63 0.86
C THR A 465 14.70 -0.81 0.49
N GLN A 466 13.84 -1.47 1.27
CA GLN A 466 13.54 -2.91 1.07
C GLN A 466 13.03 -3.19 -0.34
N GLU A 467 12.19 -2.29 -0.83
CA GLU A 467 11.49 -2.40 -2.11
C GLU A 467 12.26 -1.71 -3.25
N MET A 468 13.55 -1.42 -3.09
CA MET A 468 14.34 -0.77 -4.13
C MET A 468 14.38 -1.63 -5.41
N LEU A 469 13.79 -1.11 -6.48
CA LEU A 469 13.52 -1.76 -7.78
C LEU A 469 12.55 -2.95 -7.71
N ASP A 470 11.66 -2.99 -6.72
CA ASP A 470 10.44 -3.78 -6.83
C ASP A 470 9.33 -2.88 -7.39
N PRO A 471 9.05 -2.88 -8.71
CA PRO A 471 8.16 -1.89 -9.30
C PRO A 471 6.75 -1.98 -8.73
N TYR A 472 6.32 -3.17 -8.31
CA TYR A 472 5.00 -3.41 -7.78
C TYR A 472 4.87 -2.93 -6.33
N TYR A 473 5.70 -3.45 -5.42
CA TYR A 473 5.57 -3.06 -4.01
C TYR A 473 6.01 -1.62 -3.75
N LEU A 474 7.04 -1.12 -4.44
CA LEU A 474 7.47 0.27 -4.31
C LEU A 474 6.39 1.23 -4.84
N SER A 475 5.61 0.84 -5.85
CA SER A 475 4.47 1.63 -6.32
C SER A 475 3.39 1.78 -5.25
N ILE A 476 3.04 0.70 -4.56
CA ILE A 476 2.10 0.74 -3.42
C ILE A 476 2.62 1.67 -2.32
N THR A 477 3.90 1.53 -1.96
CA THR A 477 4.57 2.38 -0.98
C THR A 477 4.55 3.85 -1.40
N LEU A 478 4.93 4.16 -2.64
CA LEU A 478 4.99 5.53 -3.16
C LEU A 478 3.60 6.20 -3.18
N SER A 479 2.54 5.45 -3.50
CA SER A 479 1.16 5.94 -3.40
C SER A 479 0.81 6.38 -1.96
N ALA A 480 1.17 5.59 -0.95
CA ALA A 480 0.95 5.94 0.45
C ALA A 480 1.78 7.17 0.88
N LEU A 481 3.04 7.26 0.43
CA LEU A 481 3.91 8.42 0.67
C LEU A 481 3.30 9.72 0.14
N LYS A 482 2.69 9.66 -1.05
CA LYS A 482 2.01 10.82 -1.64
C LYS A 482 0.79 11.25 -0.83
N LEU A 483 -0.01 10.28 -0.37
CA LEU A 483 -1.15 10.54 0.50
C LEU A 483 -0.73 11.18 1.84
N PHE A 484 0.38 10.76 2.45
CA PHE A 484 0.91 11.44 3.64
C PHE A 484 1.26 12.90 3.33
N ARG A 485 2.05 13.11 2.28
CA ARG A 485 2.50 14.45 1.89
C ARG A 485 1.32 15.40 1.65
N ASP A 486 0.32 14.96 0.92
CA ASP A 486 -0.75 15.86 0.44
C ASP A 486 -1.89 16.01 1.44
N HIS A 487 -2.20 14.95 2.20
CA HIS A 487 -3.46 14.86 2.94
C HIS A 487 -3.32 14.49 4.41
N ALA A 488 -2.12 14.21 4.92
CA ALA A 488 -1.95 13.98 6.35
C ALA A 488 -2.39 15.22 7.16
N PRO A 489 -2.95 15.02 8.36
CA PRO A 489 -3.71 16.06 9.04
C PRO A 489 -2.84 17.22 9.54
N THR A 490 -1.60 16.95 9.98
CA THR A 490 -0.73 17.99 10.55
C THR A 490 0.43 18.36 9.61
N PRO A 491 0.99 19.58 9.73
CA PRO A 491 2.19 19.97 8.98
C PRO A 491 3.38 19.03 9.17
N LEU A 492 3.61 18.54 10.39
CA LEU A 492 4.66 17.55 10.69
C LEU A 492 4.46 16.26 9.89
N ASP A 493 3.24 15.73 9.89
CA ASP A 493 2.92 14.49 9.16
C ASP A 493 3.13 14.67 7.64
N ARG A 494 2.71 15.82 7.10
CA ARG A 494 2.91 16.16 5.68
C ARG A 494 4.38 16.35 5.33
N LEU A 495 5.18 16.95 6.21
CA LEU A 495 6.62 17.11 6.00
C LEU A 495 7.36 15.77 6.04
N MET A 496 6.99 14.84 6.94
CA MET A 496 7.53 13.47 6.91
C MET A 496 7.20 12.77 5.58
N GLY A 497 5.95 12.92 5.10
CA GLY A 497 5.53 12.45 3.78
C GLY A 497 6.34 13.10 2.65
N ARG A 498 6.59 14.42 2.70
CA ARG A 498 7.38 15.14 1.71
C ARG A 498 8.82 14.64 1.64
N VAL A 499 9.49 14.50 2.79
CA VAL A 499 10.86 13.99 2.87
C VAL A 499 10.96 12.59 2.27
N LEU A 500 9.97 11.72 2.55
CA LEU A 500 9.94 10.38 1.99
C LEU A 500 9.67 10.37 0.47
N VAL A 501 8.76 11.21 -0.04
CA VAL A 501 8.53 11.34 -1.49
C VAL A 501 9.79 11.84 -2.20
N ASP A 502 10.43 12.90 -1.68
CA ASP A 502 11.65 13.47 -2.28
C ASP A 502 12.78 12.43 -2.28
N ARG A 503 12.96 11.69 -1.18
CA ARG A 503 13.91 10.57 -1.09
C ARG A 503 13.60 9.49 -2.12
N THR A 504 12.37 8.97 -2.16
CA THR A 504 12.02 7.87 -3.07
C THR A 504 12.17 8.27 -4.53
N LEU A 505 11.81 9.51 -4.90
CA LEU A 505 12.09 10.01 -6.25
C LEU A 505 13.59 10.09 -6.53
N GLU A 506 14.41 10.53 -5.59
CA GLU A 506 15.86 10.51 -5.78
C GLU A 506 16.39 9.10 -6.05
N LEU A 507 15.94 8.11 -5.27
CA LEU A 507 16.30 6.72 -5.49
C LEU A 507 15.97 6.27 -6.92
N LEU A 508 14.74 6.54 -7.38
CA LEU A 508 14.26 6.19 -8.72
C LEU A 508 15.05 6.90 -9.82
N ILE A 509 15.26 8.20 -9.68
CA ILE A 509 15.99 9.01 -10.67
C ILE A 509 17.43 8.51 -10.79
N SER A 510 18.09 8.21 -9.68
CA SER A 510 19.48 7.73 -9.67
C SER A 510 19.70 6.43 -10.43
N VAL A 511 18.66 5.60 -10.57
CA VAL A 511 18.73 4.32 -11.31
C VAL A 511 17.94 4.33 -12.63
N TYR A 512 17.25 5.41 -12.97
CA TYR A 512 16.55 5.57 -14.25
C TYR A 512 17.52 5.94 -15.37
N HIS A 513 17.42 5.25 -16.50
CA HIS A 513 18.20 5.53 -17.69
C HIS A 513 17.30 6.12 -18.80
N PRO A 514 17.53 7.37 -19.24
CA PRO A 514 16.64 8.06 -20.19
C PRO A 514 16.58 7.37 -21.56
N ALA A 515 17.73 6.94 -22.13
CA ALA A 515 17.72 6.21 -23.40
C ALA A 515 17.00 4.85 -23.32
N LEU A 516 17.07 4.13 -22.19
CA LEU A 516 16.35 2.86 -22.03
C LEU A 516 14.86 3.08 -21.72
N ARG A 517 14.50 4.23 -21.14
CA ARG A 517 13.23 4.46 -20.44
C ARG A 517 12.92 3.35 -19.43
N ARG A 518 13.94 2.92 -18.70
CA ARG A 518 13.90 1.83 -17.72
C ARG A 518 14.79 2.13 -16.52
N PHE A 519 14.44 1.50 -15.39
CA PHE A 519 15.30 1.44 -14.23
C PHE A 519 16.33 0.31 -14.40
N VAL A 520 17.61 0.61 -14.14
CA VAL A 520 18.70 -0.36 -14.13
C VAL A 520 19.21 -0.47 -12.70
N CYS A 521 18.78 -1.51 -12.00
CA CYS A 521 19.11 -1.72 -10.59
C CYS A 521 18.82 -3.18 -10.21
N SER A 522 19.47 -3.73 -9.17
CA SER A 522 19.17 -5.06 -8.63
C SER A 522 17.92 -5.03 -7.74
N GLY A 523 17.28 -6.18 -7.51
CA GLY A 523 16.10 -6.26 -6.65
C GLY A 523 15.73 -7.67 -6.19
N THR A 524 14.99 -7.73 -5.08
CA THR A 524 14.68 -8.98 -4.37
C THR A 524 13.39 -9.66 -4.83
N ARG A 525 12.24 -9.04 -4.52
CA ARG A 525 10.90 -9.57 -4.76
C ARG A 525 10.30 -9.06 -6.07
N VAL A 526 11.19 -8.78 -7.01
CA VAL A 526 10.85 -8.15 -8.29
C VAL A 526 10.11 -9.15 -9.17
N ARG A 527 8.98 -8.73 -9.73
CA ARG A 527 8.34 -9.46 -10.83
C ARG A 527 9.14 -9.26 -12.10
N LEU A 528 9.38 -10.34 -12.83
CA LEU A 528 10.13 -10.27 -14.08
C LEU A 528 9.44 -9.37 -15.12
N SER A 529 8.10 -9.33 -15.14
CA SER A 529 7.32 -8.39 -15.96
C SER A 529 7.74 -6.93 -15.73
N GLY A 530 7.93 -6.51 -14.48
CA GLY A 530 8.34 -5.16 -14.08
C GLY A 530 9.73 -4.75 -14.60
N VAL A 531 10.60 -5.72 -14.85
CA VAL A 531 11.94 -5.48 -15.42
C VAL A 531 11.88 -5.45 -16.95
N LEU A 532 11.07 -6.32 -17.57
CA LEU A 532 10.99 -6.49 -19.02
C LEU A 532 10.05 -5.49 -19.72
N ALA A 533 8.81 -5.39 -19.25
CA ALA A 533 7.69 -4.83 -20.03
C ALA A 533 6.76 -3.90 -19.22
N GLU A 534 6.36 -4.29 -18.03
CA GLU A 534 5.37 -3.58 -17.19
C GLU A 534 5.92 -2.22 -16.72
N GLN A 535 5.06 -1.20 -16.71
CA GLN A 535 5.35 0.14 -16.18
C GLN A 535 4.31 0.50 -15.12
N ASP A 536 4.58 0.09 -13.87
CA ASP A 536 3.75 0.38 -12.69
C ASP A 536 3.86 1.86 -12.24
N GLY A 537 3.13 2.24 -11.20
CA GLY A 537 2.94 3.62 -10.74
C GLY A 537 4.21 4.42 -10.47
N ILE A 538 5.35 3.80 -10.14
CA ILE A 538 6.65 4.49 -10.07
C ILE A 538 7.07 5.14 -11.41
N TYR A 539 6.74 4.52 -12.55
CA TYR A 539 6.96 5.11 -13.88
C TYR A 539 5.99 6.26 -14.11
N GLY A 540 4.72 6.12 -13.71
CA GLY A 540 3.75 7.20 -13.79
C GLY A 540 4.19 8.43 -12.99
N ALA A 541 4.65 8.25 -11.74
CA ALA A 541 5.10 9.34 -10.90
C ALA A 541 6.26 10.09 -11.57
N LEU A 542 7.27 9.35 -12.03
CA LEU A 542 8.41 9.91 -12.76
C LEU A 542 8.00 10.58 -14.10
N HIS A 543 6.98 10.04 -14.78
CA HIS A 543 6.45 10.60 -16.02
C HIS A 543 5.89 12.02 -15.83
N THR A 544 5.27 12.30 -14.69
CA THR A 544 4.76 13.64 -14.37
C THR A 544 5.84 14.64 -13.93
N VAL A 545 7.07 14.18 -13.72
CA VAL A 545 8.25 15.01 -13.37
C VAL A 545 9.17 15.21 -14.58
N SER A 546 9.16 14.27 -15.53
CA SER A 546 9.91 14.34 -16.79
C SER A 546 9.18 15.18 -17.83
N LYS A 547 9.90 16.11 -18.47
CA LYS A 547 9.38 16.87 -19.61
C LYS A 547 9.21 15.96 -20.83
N ALA A 548 10.16 15.05 -21.06
CA ALA A 548 10.14 14.11 -22.17
C ALA A 548 9.14 12.96 -21.99
N GLY A 549 8.69 12.71 -20.76
CA GLY A 549 7.90 11.55 -20.37
C GLY A 549 8.71 10.25 -20.35
N VAL A 550 8.45 9.38 -19.36
CA VAL A 550 9.20 8.11 -19.19
C VAL A 550 8.44 6.84 -19.57
N VAL A 551 7.14 6.97 -19.85
CA VAL A 551 6.23 5.87 -20.15
C VAL A 551 6.19 5.60 -21.66
N ASN A 552 6.07 4.33 -22.03
CA ASN A 552 6.13 3.85 -23.42
C ASN A 552 4.78 3.40 -23.96
N HIS A 553 3.83 3.05 -23.09
CA HIS A 553 2.63 2.30 -23.48
C HIS A 553 1.36 3.15 -23.51
N LEU A 554 1.46 4.48 -23.66
CA LEU A 554 0.31 5.41 -23.53
C LEU A 554 -0.89 5.08 -24.45
N ASP A 555 -0.67 4.38 -25.56
CA ASP A 555 -1.73 3.93 -26.48
C ASP A 555 -2.31 2.54 -26.14
N THR A 556 -1.88 1.95 -25.02
CA THR A 556 -2.32 0.63 -24.54
C THR A 556 -3.38 0.78 -23.44
N ASP A 557 -4.48 0.05 -23.57
CA ASP A 557 -5.53 -0.05 -22.54
C ASP A 557 -4.95 -0.45 -21.17
N PRO A 558 -5.53 0.00 -20.03
CA PRO A 558 -5.10 -0.38 -18.68
C PRO A 558 -4.91 -1.88 -18.45
N THR A 559 -5.70 -2.72 -19.12
CA THR A 559 -5.62 -4.18 -19.01
C THR A 559 -4.79 -4.83 -20.12
N GLY A 560 -4.23 -4.01 -21.02
CA GLY A 560 -3.47 -4.44 -22.18
C GLY A 560 -2.14 -5.11 -21.82
N THR A 561 -1.61 -5.86 -22.77
CA THR A 561 -0.40 -6.66 -22.59
C THR A 561 0.65 -6.35 -23.65
N VAL A 562 1.91 -6.57 -23.30
CA VAL A 562 3.09 -6.42 -24.16
C VAL A 562 3.92 -7.69 -24.07
N HIS A 563 4.04 -8.41 -25.19
CA HIS A 563 4.61 -9.78 -25.24
C HIS A 563 3.95 -10.74 -24.22
N GLY A 564 2.63 -10.61 -24.04
CA GLY A 564 1.84 -11.41 -23.11
C GLY A 564 1.94 -10.98 -21.64
N MET A 565 2.89 -10.11 -21.27
CA MET A 565 3.01 -9.54 -19.92
C MET A 565 2.15 -8.30 -19.78
N PRO A 566 1.69 -7.91 -18.57
CA PRO A 566 0.97 -6.65 -18.38
C PRO A 566 1.77 -5.44 -18.86
N ALA A 567 1.10 -4.49 -19.54
CA ALA A 567 1.69 -3.20 -19.89
C ALA A 567 1.80 -2.29 -18.64
N TRP A 568 0.80 -2.37 -17.77
CA TRP A 568 0.60 -1.52 -16.61
C TRP A 568 0.51 -2.35 -15.33
N GLY A 569 0.90 -1.74 -14.22
CA GLY A 569 0.63 -2.30 -12.90
C GLY A 569 -0.84 -2.14 -12.50
N TYR A 570 -1.36 -3.12 -11.77
CA TYR A 570 -2.79 -3.16 -11.42
C TYR A 570 -3.12 -2.50 -10.07
N ASP A 571 -2.18 -2.49 -9.11
CA ASP A 571 -2.43 -1.91 -7.78
C ASP A 571 -2.06 -0.43 -7.67
N PHE A 572 -1.25 0.12 -8.57
CA PHE A 572 -1.05 1.57 -8.69
C PHE A 572 -1.06 2.01 -10.17
N PRO A 573 -2.21 1.87 -10.84
CA PRO A 573 -2.34 2.12 -12.28
C PRO A 573 -2.19 3.62 -12.62
N PRO A 574 -1.94 3.96 -13.91
CA PRO A 574 -1.71 5.33 -14.38
C PRO A 574 -2.74 6.36 -13.91
N GLY A 575 -4.04 6.04 -13.97
CA GLY A 575 -5.08 6.98 -13.58
C GLY A 575 -5.02 7.39 -12.10
N ARG A 576 -4.64 6.47 -11.19
CA ARG A 576 -4.45 6.80 -9.76
C ARG A 576 -3.27 7.75 -9.57
N VAL A 577 -2.16 7.51 -10.29
CA VAL A 577 -0.99 8.41 -10.27
C VAL A 577 -1.42 9.82 -10.70
N ALA A 578 -2.21 9.90 -11.78
CA ALA A 578 -2.69 11.17 -12.29
C ALA A 578 -3.54 11.91 -11.25
N MET A 579 -4.39 11.19 -10.53
CA MET A 579 -5.23 11.75 -9.47
C MET A 579 -4.42 12.26 -8.28
N GLN A 580 -3.40 11.51 -7.85
CA GLN A 580 -2.46 11.94 -6.81
C GLN A 580 -1.57 13.12 -7.24
N SER A 581 -1.40 13.33 -8.54
CA SER A 581 -0.58 14.42 -9.08
C SER A 581 -1.30 15.78 -9.04
N LEU A 582 -2.61 15.81 -8.79
CA LEU A 582 -3.39 17.05 -8.79
C LEU A 582 -3.12 17.95 -7.58
N ALA A 583 -2.89 17.40 -6.39
CA ALA A 583 -2.72 18.19 -5.18
C ALA A 583 -1.36 18.91 -5.15
N ALA A 584 -0.27 18.20 -5.44
CA ALA A 584 1.09 18.72 -5.43
C ALA A 584 1.97 17.94 -6.43
N PRO A 585 3.05 18.54 -6.99
CA PRO A 585 3.89 17.83 -7.95
C PRO A 585 4.74 16.81 -7.19
N TRP A 586 5.13 15.70 -7.80
CA TRP A 586 5.95 14.70 -7.09
C TRP A 586 7.32 15.25 -6.69
N ALA A 587 7.93 16.10 -7.52
CA ALA A 587 9.15 16.85 -7.24
C ALA A 587 9.07 18.28 -7.79
N PRO A 588 9.97 19.20 -7.38
CA PRO A 588 10.12 20.50 -8.01
C PRO A 588 10.46 20.40 -9.50
N ASP A 589 10.03 21.37 -10.31
CA ASP A 589 10.14 21.33 -11.77
C ASP A 589 11.58 21.18 -12.30
N TRP A 590 12.58 21.69 -11.57
CA TRP A 590 13.98 21.58 -11.98
C TRP A 590 14.50 20.14 -11.94
N VAL A 591 13.83 19.24 -11.21
CA VAL A 591 14.16 17.81 -11.14
C VAL A 591 13.95 17.10 -12.49
N SER A 592 13.24 17.72 -13.45
CA SER A 592 13.18 17.21 -14.82
C SER A 592 14.58 17.10 -15.47
N GLY A 593 15.51 18.00 -15.13
CA GLY A 593 16.86 18.04 -15.71
C GLY A 593 17.68 16.79 -15.39
N PRO A 594 17.85 16.41 -14.11
CA PRO A 594 18.49 15.16 -13.70
C PRO A 594 17.87 13.87 -14.28
N ILE A 595 16.65 13.94 -14.84
CA ILE A 595 15.98 12.82 -15.51
C ILE A 595 16.28 12.84 -17.02
N ASP A 596 15.97 13.95 -17.68
CA ASP A 596 15.93 14.06 -19.14
C ASP A 596 17.29 14.46 -19.73
N ASP A 597 17.98 15.39 -19.07
CA ASP A 597 19.18 16.08 -19.55
C ASP A 597 20.48 15.59 -18.86
N ARG A 598 20.38 14.50 -18.11
CA ARG A 598 21.49 13.91 -17.36
C ARG A 598 22.70 13.63 -18.27
N SER A 599 23.87 14.07 -17.80
CA SER A 599 25.15 13.66 -18.38
C SER A 599 25.50 12.23 -17.96
N ALA A 600 25.58 11.34 -18.94
CA ALA A 600 26.17 10.01 -18.77
C ALA A 600 27.69 10.07 -19.00
N PRO A 601 28.49 9.25 -18.31
CA PRO A 601 28.05 8.24 -17.36
C PRO A 601 27.70 8.80 -15.99
N CYS A 602 26.81 8.12 -15.28
CA CYS A 602 26.52 8.40 -13.88
C CYS A 602 26.48 7.11 -13.06
N GLU A 603 26.76 7.21 -11.76
CA GLU A 603 26.78 6.04 -10.88
C GLU A 603 26.11 6.33 -9.54
N GLU A 604 25.76 5.24 -8.87
CA GLU A 604 25.17 5.24 -7.55
C GLU A 604 25.72 4.08 -6.73
N THR A 605 26.00 4.35 -5.45
CA THR A 605 26.38 3.36 -4.46
C THR A 605 25.55 3.57 -3.21
N SER A 606 25.01 2.47 -2.67
CA SER A 606 24.30 2.48 -1.39
C SER A 606 24.70 1.32 -0.50
N ALA A 607 24.82 1.62 0.78
CA ALA A 607 24.82 0.66 1.87
C ALA A 607 23.40 0.10 2.08
N GLU A 608 23.32 -1.22 2.21
CA GLU A 608 22.09 -1.97 2.47
C GLU A 608 22.34 -2.89 3.67
N THR A 609 21.69 -2.59 4.78
CA THR A 609 21.85 -3.31 6.05
C THR A 609 20.85 -4.46 6.19
N THR A 610 19.86 -4.53 5.28
CA THR A 610 18.73 -5.48 5.27
C THR A 610 18.03 -5.55 6.62
N ARG A 611 17.61 -4.39 7.15
CA ARG A 611 16.96 -4.24 8.47
C ARG A 611 17.95 -4.25 9.65
N GLY A 612 19.16 -3.74 9.44
CA GLY A 612 20.18 -3.60 10.50
C GLY A 612 20.97 -4.88 10.82
N ILE A 613 20.72 -5.98 10.10
CA ILE A 613 21.37 -7.29 10.36
C ILE A 613 22.80 -7.33 9.83
N TYR A 614 23.07 -6.69 8.68
CA TYR A 614 24.40 -6.69 8.10
C TYR A 614 25.22 -5.49 8.57
N GLN A 615 26.17 -5.76 9.46
CA GLN A 615 27.20 -4.82 9.89
C GLN A 615 28.58 -5.48 9.71
N PRO A 616 29.43 -5.01 8.76
CA PRO A 616 29.20 -3.90 7.82
C PRO A 616 28.09 -4.21 6.79
N PRO A 617 27.53 -3.18 6.12
CA PRO A 617 26.44 -3.36 5.16
C PRO A 617 26.87 -4.14 3.92
N LEU A 618 25.87 -4.66 3.20
CA LEU A 618 26.02 -5.07 1.82
C LEU A 618 26.04 -3.84 0.91
N TRP A 619 26.67 -3.95 -0.25
CA TRP A 619 26.76 -2.85 -1.20
C TRP A 619 25.93 -3.09 -2.45
N LYS A 620 25.24 -2.05 -2.88
CA LYS A 620 24.51 -1.99 -4.14
C LYS A 620 25.16 -0.96 -5.03
N ARG A 621 25.28 -1.29 -6.32
CA ARG A 621 25.94 -0.47 -7.33
C ARG A 621 25.08 -0.37 -8.57
N THR A 622 24.98 0.83 -9.10
CA THR A 622 24.38 1.11 -10.39
C THR A 622 25.34 1.99 -11.20
N TYR A 623 25.54 1.64 -12.47
CA TYR A 623 26.28 2.45 -13.44
C TYR A 623 25.41 2.60 -14.68
N LEU A 624 25.22 3.84 -15.12
CA LEU A 624 24.48 4.17 -16.34
C LEU A 624 25.44 4.85 -17.30
N GLY A 625 25.78 4.15 -18.38
CA GLY A 625 26.53 4.68 -19.53
C GLY A 625 25.62 5.47 -20.47
N ARG A 626 26.10 5.72 -21.69
CA ARG A 626 25.32 6.48 -22.68
C ARG A 626 24.19 5.65 -23.28
N TRP A 627 24.49 4.38 -23.61
CA TRP A 627 23.55 3.48 -24.28
C TRP A 627 23.27 2.19 -23.51
N HIS A 628 23.85 2.05 -22.31
CA HIS A 628 23.76 0.85 -21.51
C HIS A 628 23.79 1.17 -20.01
N GLY A 629 23.35 0.23 -19.18
CA GLY A 629 23.56 0.28 -17.74
C GLY A 629 23.86 -1.10 -17.17
N LEU A 630 24.60 -1.11 -16.06
CA LEU A 630 24.93 -2.30 -15.29
C LEU A 630 24.63 -2.04 -13.82
N ALA A 631 23.91 -2.96 -13.19
CA ALA A 631 23.67 -2.90 -11.76
C ALA A 631 23.76 -4.27 -11.09
N SER A 632 24.20 -4.25 -9.85
CA SER A 632 24.32 -5.43 -9.01
C SER A 632 24.14 -5.11 -7.54
N GLN A 633 23.94 -6.15 -6.76
CA GLN A 633 24.18 -6.15 -5.33
C GLN A 633 25.23 -7.20 -4.99
N ASP A 634 26.04 -6.90 -3.99
CA ASP A 634 27.08 -7.80 -3.48
C ASP A 634 26.63 -9.25 -3.37
N LEU A 635 25.51 -9.45 -2.70
CA LEU A 635 24.91 -10.74 -2.42
C LEU A 635 23.50 -10.47 -1.91
N ARG A 636 22.50 -11.07 -2.55
CA ARG A 636 21.10 -10.89 -2.13
C ARG A 636 20.29 -12.17 -2.23
N GLY A 637 20.49 -12.98 -3.28
CA GLY A 637 19.73 -14.22 -3.49
C GLY A 637 18.27 -13.94 -3.82
N GLY A 638 18.03 -12.87 -4.60
CA GLY A 638 16.70 -12.43 -5.04
C GLY A 638 16.46 -12.67 -6.53
N THR A 639 15.34 -12.23 -7.07
CA THR A 639 14.98 -12.45 -8.49
C THR A 639 16.01 -11.88 -9.47
N VAL A 640 16.59 -10.71 -9.16
CA VAL A 640 17.55 -10.02 -10.03
C VAL A 640 18.74 -9.50 -9.21
N ASP A 641 19.76 -10.33 -9.05
CA ASP A 641 21.01 -9.98 -8.36
C ASP A 641 21.99 -9.18 -9.24
N LEU A 642 21.97 -9.44 -10.55
CA LEU A 642 22.78 -8.78 -11.57
C LEU A 642 21.89 -8.47 -12.78
N VAL A 643 21.94 -7.22 -13.26
CA VAL A 643 21.24 -6.81 -14.49
C VAL A 643 22.10 -5.91 -15.35
N GLY A 644 22.21 -6.26 -16.63
CA GLY A 644 22.69 -5.37 -17.68
C GLY A 644 21.54 -5.02 -18.61
N GLN A 645 21.38 -3.78 -19.02
CA GLN A 645 20.37 -3.36 -20.01
C GLN A 645 20.99 -2.42 -21.02
N TRP A 646 20.54 -2.47 -22.27
CA TRP A 646 21.07 -1.60 -23.33
C TRP A 646 20.07 -1.35 -24.46
N VAL A 647 20.30 -0.26 -25.20
CA VAL A 647 19.63 0.03 -26.46
C VAL A 647 20.43 -0.52 -27.63
N ARG A 648 19.75 -0.84 -28.72
CA ARG A 648 20.38 -1.43 -29.92
C ARG A 648 20.72 -0.38 -30.98
N ALA A 649 20.18 0.82 -30.86
CA ALA A 649 20.42 1.94 -31.75
C ALA A 649 20.72 3.18 -30.90
N PRO A 650 21.41 4.20 -31.43
CA PRO A 650 21.78 5.40 -30.69
C PRO A 650 20.57 6.35 -30.54
N GLN A 651 19.47 5.83 -30.01
CA GLN A 651 18.20 6.52 -29.82
C GLN A 651 17.49 6.01 -28.56
N THR A 652 16.57 6.82 -28.03
CA THR A 652 15.71 6.42 -26.93
C THR A 652 14.76 5.30 -27.33
N ALA A 653 14.69 4.26 -26.51
CA ALA A 653 13.81 3.12 -26.72
C ALA A 653 12.37 3.43 -26.31
N THR A 654 11.45 3.23 -27.23
CA THR A 654 9.99 3.34 -27.05
C THR A 654 9.30 1.99 -26.99
N THR A 655 9.97 0.88 -27.32
CA THR A 655 9.39 -0.47 -27.26
C THR A 655 10.36 -1.49 -26.63
N PRO A 656 9.87 -2.61 -26.04
CA PRO A 656 10.74 -3.67 -25.53
C PRO A 656 11.66 -4.27 -26.59
N ALA A 657 11.19 -4.36 -27.84
CA ALA A 657 12.00 -4.87 -28.93
C ALA A 657 13.27 -4.03 -29.14
N GLN A 658 13.27 -2.72 -28.90
CA GLN A 658 14.44 -1.85 -29.12
C GLN A 658 15.55 -1.99 -28.07
N ARG A 659 15.33 -2.80 -27.04
CA ARG A 659 16.25 -3.02 -25.93
C ARG A 659 16.62 -4.49 -25.82
N ALA A 660 17.72 -4.74 -25.14
CA ALA A 660 18.04 -6.08 -24.66
C ALA A 660 18.52 -6.00 -23.21
N MET A 661 18.50 -7.16 -22.55
CA MET A 661 18.83 -7.30 -21.15
C MET A 661 19.65 -8.56 -20.90
N LEU A 662 20.51 -8.51 -19.89
CA LEU A 662 21.24 -9.62 -19.31
C LEU A 662 20.83 -9.80 -17.85
N THR A 663 20.57 -11.04 -17.45
CA THR A 663 20.45 -11.44 -16.03
C THR A 663 21.27 -12.69 -15.79
N ALA A 664 21.75 -12.92 -14.56
CA ALA A 664 22.49 -14.13 -14.23
C ALA A 664 21.94 -14.82 -12.98
N ARG A 665 22.17 -16.14 -12.86
CA ARG A 665 21.90 -16.93 -11.64
C ARG A 665 22.71 -18.22 -11.60
N TYR A 666 22.65 -18.94 -10.48
CA TYR A 666 23.09 -20.32 -10.39
C TYR A 666 21.90 -21.28 -10.50
N SER A 667 21.98 -22.25 -11.41
CA SER A 667 20.89 -23.18 -11.71
C SER A 667 21.30 -24.64 -11.55
N ALA A 668 20.34 -25.47 -11.14
CA ALA A 668 20.43 -26.93 -11.19
C ALA A 668 19.44 -27.46 -12.24
N ASN A 669 19.91 -28.43 -13.06
CA ASN A 669 19.17 -29.13 -14.12
C ASN A 669 18.74 -28.27 -15.31
N THR A 670 17.93 -27.24 -15.05
CA THR A 670 17.30 -26.42 -16.07
C THR A 670 17.81 -24.99 -15.95
N PRO A 671 18.23 -24.34 -17.05
CA PRO A 671 18.58 -22.92 -17.09
C PRO A 671 17.33 -22.03 -17.03
N ASN A 672 16.41 -22.31 -16.09
CA ASN A 672 15.18 -21.56 -15.93
C ASN A 672 15.48 -20.18 -15.37
N LEU A 673 15.28 -19.16 -16.21
CA LEU A 673 15.46 -17.74 -15.86
C LEU A 673 14.16 -16.99 -15.55
N THR A 674 13.01 -17.66 -15.62
CA THR A 674 11.71 -16.99 -15.71
C THR A 674 10.81 -17.24 -14.51
N THR A 675 10.70 -18.47 -14.01
CA THR A 675 9.67 -18.83 -13.04
C THR A 675 9.83 -18.11 -11.72
N THR A 676 8.87 -17.23 -11.38
CA THR A 676 8.71 -16.61 -10.07
C THR A 676 7.50 -17.20 -9.35
N ARG A 677 7.56 -17.24 -8.02
CA ARG A 677 6.44 -17.53 -7.13
C ARG A 677 6.47 -16.51 -6.01
N GLU A 678 5.42 -15.69 -5.90
CA GLU A 678 5.36 -14.52 -5.01
C GLU A 678 6.54 -13.55 -5.23
N GLY A 679 7.00 -13.42 -6.47
CA GLY A 679 8.17 -12.60 -6.81
C GLY A 679 9.52 -13.19 -6.35
N LEU A 680 9.59 -14.45 -5.93
CA LEU A 680 10.83 -15.19 -5.62
C LEU A 680 11.05 -16.34 -6.61
N ILE A 681 12.31 -16.67 -6.88
CA ILE A 681 12.68 -17.80 -7.75
C ILE A 681 13.35 -18.88 -6.90
N PRO A 682 13.00 -20.18 -7.03
CA PRO A 682 13.79 -21.26 -6.48
C PRO A 682 15.21 -21.23 -7.07
N GLN A 683 16.21 -20.93 -6.24
CA GLN A 683 17.61 -20.83 -6.66
C GLN A 683 18.42 -21.99 -6.12
N ALA A 684 19.22 -22.61 -6.97
CA ALA A 684 20.13 -23.69 -6.55
C ALA A 684 21.43 -23.16 -5.92
N GLY A 685 21.63 -21.83 -5.94
CA GLY A 685 22.84 -21.21 -5.44
C GLY A 685 22.80 -19.69 -5.44
N LEU A 686 23.95 -19.08 -5.15
CA LEU A 686 24.11 -17.64 -4.97
C LEU A 686 25.04 -17.05 -6.03
N LEU A 687 24.81 -15.77 -6.34
CA LEU A 687 25.80 -14.90 -6.96
C LEU A 687 26.41 -13.97 -5.93
N LEU A 688 27.72 -13.74 -6.07
CA LEU A 688 28.46 -12.75 -5.29
C LEU A 688 29.17 -11.80 -6.25
N THR A 689 28.92 -10.50 -6.13
CA THR A 689 29.36 -9.53 -7.13
C THR A 689 30.22 -8.44 -6.52
N PHE A 690 31.37 -8.18 -7.13
CA PHE A 690 32.09 -6.91 -6.98
C PHE A 690 31.95 -6.11 -8.27
N GLN A 691 31.18 -5.03 -8.23
CA GLN A 691 31.01 -4.12 -9.37
C GLN A 691 31.77 -2.81 -9.16
N SER A 692 32.45 -2.36 -10.22
CA SER A 692 32.97 -1.01 -10.36
C SER A 692 32.61 -0.48 -11.74
N ARG A 693 31.82 0.60 -11.81
CA ARG A 693 31.31 1.18 -13.06
C ARG A 693 30.62 0.12 -13.94
N ASN A 694 31.00 0.05 -15.21
CA ASN A 694 30.54 -0.88 -16.26
C ASN A 694 31.13 -2.30 -16.16
N ARG A 695 31.83 -2.63 -15.07
CA ARG A 695 32.57 -3.89 -14.88
C ARG A 695 32.14 -4.60 -13.61
N ALA A 696 32.02 -5.92 -13.65
CA ALA A 696 31.71 -6.74 -12.50
C ALA A 696 32.52 -8.05 -12.48
N ILE A 697 33.11 -8.38 -11.34
CA ILE A 697 33.58 -9.73 -11.03
C ILE A 697 32.42 -10.45 -10.34
N VAL A 698 31.90 -11.49 -10.97
CA VAL A 698 30.75 -12.25 -10.51
C VAL A 698 31.22 -13.66 -10.15
N PHE A 699 31.13 -14.00 -8.88
CA PHE A 699 31.33 -15.36 -8.37
C PHE A 699 29.99 -16.06 -8.26
N ALA A 700 30.00 -17.38 -8.40
CA ALA A 700 28.82 -18.19 -8.28
C ALA A 700 29.13 -19.51 -7.58
N THR A 701 28.17 -19.97 -6.77
CA THR A 701 28.29 -21.21 -5.99
C THR A 701 26.90 -21.79 -5.70
N PRO A 702 26.73 -23.12 -5.59
CA PRO A 702 25.54 -23.72 -4.99
C PRO A 702 25.24 -23.15 -3.60
N HIS A 703 24.02 -23.33 -3.12
CA HIS A 703 23.71 -23.09 -1.71
C HIS A 703 24.59 -24.01 -0.84
N CYS A 704 25.26 -23.46 0.17
CA CYS A 704 26.02 -24.27 1.13
C CYS A 704 25.10 -24.91 2.16
N ASN A 705 23.88 -24.36 2.37
CA ASN A 705 22.84 -25.01 3.15
C ASN A 705 22.21 -26.16 2.35
N ARG A 706 22.37 -27.38 2.85
CA ARG A 706 21.85 -28.61 2.22
C ARG A 706 20.36 -28.56 1.92
N GLN A 707 19.54 -28.09 2.86
CA GLN A 707 18.09 -28.04 2.66
C GLN A 707 17.72 -27.07 1.55
N ARG A 708 18.26 -25.85 1.57
CA ARG A 708 18.02 -24.86 0.51
C ARG A 708 18.44 -25.37 -0.87
N PHE A 709 19.59 -26.04 -0.95
CA PHE A 709 20.05 -26.64 -2.20
C PHE A 709 19.06 -27.70 -2.71
N LEU A 710 18.62 -28.62 -1.83
CA LEU A 710 17.70 -29.71 -2.19
C LEU A 710 16.26 -29.26 -2.40
N ASP A 711 15.83 -28.11 -1.88
CA ASP A 711 14.51 -27.56 -2.17
C ASP A 711 14.47 -27.00 -3.60
N ALA A 712 15.60 -26.50 -4.10
CA ALA A 712 15.74 -25.97 -5.45
C ALA A 712 16.19 -27.02 -6.48
N ALA A 713 17.00 -28.00 -6.05
CA ALA A 713 17.43 -29.12 -6.87
C ALA A 713 16.45 -30.29 -6.72
N THR A 714 16.02 -30.92 -7.81
CA THR A 714 15.22 -32.15 -7.73
C THR A 714 16.02 -33.31 -7.12
N ASP A 715 15.37 -34.42 -6.80
CA ASP A 715 16.00 -35.66 -6.29
C ASP A 715 17.06 -36.26 -7.24
N ARG A 716 17.09 -35.79 -8.49
CA ARG A 716 18.11 -36.09 -9.50
C ARG A 716 18.76 -34.81 -10.02
N ILE A 717 20.08 -34.85 -10.21
CA ILE A 717 20.86 -33.73 -10.75
C ILE A 717 21.60 -34.16 -12.02
N GLY A 718 21.29 -33.51 -13.13
CA GLY A 718 21.96 -33.65 -14.43
C GLY A 718 22.89 -32.50 -14.76
N SER A 719 22.70 -31.31 -14.19
CA SER A 719 23.60 -30.18 -14.41
C SER A 719 23.63 -29.21 -13.23
N LEU A 720 24.77 -28.54 -13.07
CA LEU A 720 24.97 -27.40 -12.17
C LEU A 720 25.76 -26.34 -12.94
N ALA A 721 25.23 -25.13 -13.05
CA ALA A 721 25.85 -24.09 -13.86
C ALA A 721 25.55 -22.67 -13.35
N THR A 722 26.50 -21.78 -13.62
CA THR A 722 26.19 -20.34 -13.68
C THR A 722 25.54 -20.05 -15.03
N VAL A 723 24.32 -19.55 -15.02
CA VAL A 723 23.53 -19.31 -16.23
C VAL A 723 23.31 -17.81 -16.42
N ILE A 724 23.70 -17.31 -17.58
CA ILE A 724 23.45 -15.94 -18.03
C ILE A 724 22.33 -16.00 -19.06
N GLY A 725 21.24 -15.28 -18.81
CA GLY A 725 20.13 -15.11 -19.74
C GLY A 725 20.26 -13.81 -20.53
N LEU A 726 20.21 -13.91 -21.85
CA LEU A 726 20.15 -12.78 -22.76
C LEU A 726 18.73 -12.64 -23.30
N TRP A 727 18.07 -11.54 -22.96
CA TRP A 727 16.67 -11.27 -23.29
C TRP A 727 16.59 -10.33 -24.49
N ASN A 728 15.78 -10.71 -25.48
CA ASN A 728 15.53 -9.91 -26.68
C ASN A 728 14.14 -10.21 -27.21
N PHE A 729 13.37 -9.16 -27.47
CA PHE A 729 11.98 -9.25 -27.93
C PHE A 729 11.81 -8.82 -29.40
N ALA A 730 12.91 -8.55 -30.11
CA ALA A 730 12.85 -8.30 -31.53
C ALA A 730 12.58 -9.60 -32.29
N THR A 731 11.78 -9.49 -33.36
CA THR A 731 11.46 -10.60 -34.26
C THR A 731 12.69 -11.19 -34.94
N SER A 732 13.70 -10.35 -35.21
CA SER A 732 15.01 -10.77 -35.72
C SER A 732 16.11 -10.03 -34.96
N PRO A 733 16.72 -10.66 -33.94
CA PRO A 733 17.87 -10.10 -33.22
C PRO A 733 19.09 -9.91 -34.15
N GLY A 734 19.61 -8.68 -34.24
CA GLY A 734 20.82 -8.36 -35.00
C GLY A 734 22.13 -8.64 -34.25
N TRP A 735 22.16 -9.65 -33.39
CA TRP A 735 23.30 -9.94 -32.53
C TRP A 735 24.47 -10.57 -33.29
N GLU A 736 25.69 -10.16 -32.95
CA GLU A 736 26.92 -10.85 -33.36
C GLU A 736 27.60 -11.46 -32.13
N PHE A 737 27.81 -12.78 -32.14
CA PHE A 737 28.49 -13.50 -31.07
C PHE A 737 29.86 -13.98 -31.53
N HIS A 738 30.86 -13.82 -30.67
CA HIS A 738 32.22 -14.27 -30.94
C HIS A 738 32.77 -15.07 -29.75
N ALA A 739 33.46 -16.16 -30.04
CA ALA A 739 34.27 -16.92 -29.09
C ALA A 739 35.75 -16.69 -29.45
N GLY A 740 36.41 -15.80 -28.72
CA GLY A 740 37.70 -15.25 -29.13
C GLY A 740 37.54 -14.49 -30.45
N ASP A 741 38.31 -14.88 -31.48
CA ASP A 741 38.21 -14.27 -32.81
C ASP A 741 37.18 -14.93 -33.72
N ARG A 742 36.65 -16.09 -33.33
CA ARG A 742 35.68 -16.84 -34.15
C ARG A 742 34.27 -16.30 -33.95
N ARG A 743 33.66 -15.80 -35.02
CA ARG A 743 32.21 -15.50 -35.07
C ARG A 743 31.40 -16.80 -34.99
N LEU A 744 30.33 -16.80 -34.21
CA LEU A 744 29.38 -17.91 -34.09
C LEU A 744 28.16 -17.63 -34.98
N GLU A 745 27.81 -18.57 -35.84
CA GLU A 745 26.75 -18.37 -36.86
C GLU A 745 25.44 -19.11 -36.55
N SER A 746 25.46 -20.07 -35.62
CA SER A 746 24.28 -20.87 -35.24
C SER A 746 24.34 -21.28 -33.77
N PHE A 747 23.19 -21.66 -33.19
CA PHE A 747 23.08 -22.16 -31.81
C PHE A 747 22.27 -23.46 -31.80
N PRO A 748 22.56 -24.43 -30.89
CA PRO A 748 23.46 -24.32 -29.76
C PRO A 748 24.96 -24.44 -30.13
N GLN A 749 25.83 -23.89 -29.28
CA GLN A 749 27.29 -23.97 -29.40
C GLN A 749 27.89 -24.50 -28.10
N LYS A 750 28.78 -25.49 -28.21
CA LYS A 750 29.59 -26.02 -27.11
C LYS A 750 31.00 -25.48 -27.21
N LEU A 751 31.51 -24.93 -26.12
CA LEU A 751 32.82 -24.28 -26.07
C LEU A 751 33.66 -24.81 -24.90
N PRO A 752 35.00 -24.76 -25.00
CA PRO A 752 35.88 -25.08 -23.88
C PRO A 752 35.63 -24.18 -22.66
N ALA A 753 35.95 -24.67 -21.47
CA ALA A 753 35.97 -23.86 -20.27
C ALA A 753 36.97 -22.69 -20.41
N GLY A 754 36.66 -21.52 -19.85
CA GLY A 754 37.52 -20.33 -19.94
C GLY A 754 37.45 -19.55 -21.27
N GLN A 755 36.69 -20.03 -22.26
CA GLN A 755 36.55 -19.34 -23.54
C GLN A 755 35.95 -17.93 -23.37
N ARG A 756 36.70 -16.89 -23.75
CA ARG A 756 36.21 -15.50 -23.75
C ARG A 756 35.11 -15.32 -24.80
N LEU A 757 34.02 -14.66 -24.42
CA LEU A 757 32.86 -14.41 -25.26
C LEU A 757 32.68 -12.90 -25.47
N PHE A 758 32.37 -12.52 -26.70
CA PHE A 758 32.03 -11.15 -27.07
C PHE A 758 30.68 -11.10 -27.75
N ILE A 759 29.91 -10.07 -27.44
CA ILE A 759 28.58 -9.84 -28.01
C ILE A 759 28.53 -8.41 -28.51
N ARG A 760 28.10 -8.24 -29.75
CA ARG A 760 27.70 -6.95 -30.32
C ARG A 760 26.20 -6.95 -30.52
N ASP A 761 25.53 -5.94 -29.99
CA ASP A 761 24.13 -5.67 -30.28
C ASP A 761 23.95 -4.20 -30.64
N GLY A 762 24.07 -3.93 -31.94
CA GLY A 762 24.05 -2.58 -32.48
C GLY A 762 25.16 -1.70 -31.90
N VAL A 763 24.77 -0.69 -31.11
CA VAL A 763 25.67 0.29 -30.49
C VAL A 763 26.29 -0.15 -29.16
N THR A 764 25.89 -1.30 -28.61
CA THR A 764 26.38 -1.81 -27.32
C THR A 764 27.17 -3.11 -27.48
N TYR A 765 28.20 -3.25 -26.65
CA TYR A 765 29.15 -4.34 -26.66
C TYR A 765 29.25 -4.97 -25.27
N LEU A 766 29.38 -6.29 -25.21
CA LEU A 766 29.56 -7.03 -23.97
C LEU A 766 30.74 -7.99 -24.09
N ALA A 767 31.52 -8.11 -23.03
CA ALA A 767 32.54 -9.14 -22.85
C ALA A 767 32.22 -9.97 -21.60
N ILE A 768 32.20 -11.29 -21.78
CA ILE A 768 32.04 -12.26 -20.68
C ILE A 768 33.32 -13.09 -20.65
N LEU A 769 34.05 -13.01 -19.55
CA LEU A 769 35.31 -13.70 -19.32
C LEU A 769 35.10 -14.74 -18.21
N PRO A 770 34.90 -16.02 -18.55
CA PRO A 770 34.65 -17.05 -17.55
C PRO A 770 35.82 -17.19 -16.58
N LEU A 771 35.50 -17.29 -15.28
CA LEU A 771 36.47 -17.63 -14.25
C LEU A 771 36.72 -19.15 -14.24
N PRO A 772 37.85 -19.62 -13.67
CA PRO A 772 38.03 -21.04 -13.38
C PRO A 772 36.85 -21.57 -12.53
N ALA A 773 36.34 -22.74 -12.90
CA ALA A 773 35.18 -23.34 -12.24
C ALA A 773 35.48 -24.80 -11.88
N THR A 774 35.06 -25.22 -10.68
CA THR A 774 35.19 -26.60 -10.20
C THR A 774 34.61 -27.57 -11.23
N ASP A 775 35.38 -28.59 -11.62
CA ASP A 775 34.91 -29.66 -12.50
C ASP A 775 34.38 -30.82 -11.67
N LEU A 776 33.06 -31.03 -11.70
CA LEU A 776 32.38 -32.12 -11.01
C LEU A 776 32.05 -33.29 -11.96
N GLY A 777 32.74 -33.36 -13.10
CA GLY A 777 32.52 -34.33 -14.16
C GLY A 777 31.58 -33.81 -15.25
N ARG A 778 31.85 -32.59 -15.74
CA ARG A 778 31.12 -32.01 -16.88
C ARG A 778 31.68 -32.52 -18.21
N ASP A 779 30.82 -32.79 -19.18
CA ASP A 779 31.22 -33.12 -20.56
C ASP A 779 31.47 -31.88 -21.45
N THR A 780 31.05 -30.71 -20.97
CA THR A 780 31.07 -29.42 -21.70
C THR A 780 31.40 -28.31 -20.72
N GLY A 781 32.34 -27.43 -21.06
CA GLY A 781 32.68 -26.27 -20.23
C GLY A 781 31.62 -25.18 -20.30
N ILE A 782 31.30 -24.74 -21.53
CA ILE A 782 30.34 -23.66 -21.78
C ILE A 782 29.37 -24.11 -22.87
N GLU A 783 28.08 -23.80 -22.70
CA GLU A 783 27.07 -23.94 -23.74
C GLU A 783 26.31 -22.63 -23.96
N ILE A 784 26.18 -22.24 -25.22
CA ILE A 784 25.27 -21.17 -25.65
C ILE A 784 24.10 -21.83 -26.37
N ALA A 785 22.88 -21.68 -25.84
CA ALA A 785 21.69 -22.36 -26.36
C ALA A 785 20.46 -21.45 -26.32
N PRO A 786 19.41 -21.74 -27.11
CA PRO A 786 18.11 -21.10 -26.96
C PRO A 786 17.63 -21.14 -25.50
N GLY A 787 17.06 -20.03 -25.02
CA GLY A 787 16.48 -20.00 -23.67
C GLY A 787 15.17 -20.78 -23.58
N ILE A 788 14.82 -21.16 -22.35
CA ILE A 788 13.58 -21.90 -22.08
C ILE A 788 12.53 -20.90 -21.60
N ALA A 789 11.39 -20.85 -22.31
CA ALA A 789 10.25 -20.05 -21.90
C ALA A 789 9.47 -20.75 -20.78
N ALA A 790 9.14 -20.01 -19.73
CA ALA A 790 8.28 -20.46 -18.64
C ALA A 790 7.23 -19.39 -18.31
N GLU A 791 6.30 -19.71 -17.42
CA GLU A 791 5.29 -18.78 -16.95
C GLU A 791 5.92 -17.73 -16.02
N ALA A 792 5.62 -16.46 -16.29
CA ALA A 792 5.96 -15.31 -15.46
C ALA A 792 4.71 -14.74 -14.79
N GLU A 793 4.84 -14.38 -13.52
CA GLU A 793 3.81 -13.61 -12.80
C GLU A 793 3.63 -12.20 -13.42
N PRO A 794 2.45 -11.57 -13.25
CA PRO A 794 1.30 -12.04 -12.48
C PRO A 794 0.25 -12.82 -13.29
N ASN A 795 0.29 -12.78 -14.62
CA ASN A 795 -0.77 -13.34 -15.48
C ASN A 795 -0.39 -14.67 -16.18
N GLY A 796 0.75 -15.27 -15.83
CA GLY A 796 1.21 -16.52 -16.44
C GLY A 796 1.77 -16.36 -17.84
N ALA A 797 2.25 -15.17 -18.21
CA ALA A 797 2.86 -14.92 -19.52
C ALA A 797 4.01 -15.88 -19.79
N ARG A 798 3.99 -16.59 -20.92
CA ARG A 798 5.09 -17.49 -21.31
C ARG A 798 6.24 -16.70 -21.95
N VAL A 799 7.29 -16.44 -21.17
CA VAL A 799 8.45 -15.65 -21.61
C VAL A 799 9.77 -16.36 -21.27
N GLY A 800 10.82 -16.09 -22.03
CA GLY A 800 12.13 -16.66 -21.78
C GLY A 800 13.24 -15.82 -22.41
N PRO A 801 14.50 -16.01 -21.97
CA PRO A 801 15.65 -15.45 -22.66
C PRO A 801 15.68 -15.93 -24.11
N ALA A 802 16.16 -15.09 -25.02
CA ALA A 802 16.41 -15.50 -26.41
C ALA A 802 17.55 -16.53 -26.46
N LEU A 803 18.61 -16.28 -25.68
CA LEU A 803 19.73 -17.20 -25.51
C LEU A 803 20.11 -17.32 -24.03
N THR A 804 20.68 -18.46 -23.67
CA THR A 804 21.36 -18.68 -22.39
C THR A 804 22.81 -19.05 -22.63
N ILE A 805 23.70 -18.57 -21.75
CA ILE A 805 25.10 -18.98 -21.67
C ILE A 805 25.26 -19.71 -20.34
N SER A 806 25.52 -21.02 -20.39
CA SER A 806 25.69 -21.87 -19.21
C SER A 806 27.16 -22.21 -19.02
N LEU A 807 27.73 -21.82 -17.88
CA LEU A 807 29.08 -22.15 -17.43
C LEU A 807 29.00 -23.32 -16.44
N PHE A 808 29.35 -24.53 -16.87
CA PHE A 808 29.06 -25.73 -16.09
C PHE A 808 30.12 -26.05 -15.03
N ASN A 809 29.64 -26.38 -13.84
CA ASN A 809 30.39 -27.15 -12.85
C ASN A 809 30.14 -28.65 -13.03
N LEU A 810 28.89 -29.03 -13.34
CA LEU A 810 28.46 -30.39 -13.60
C LEU A 810 27.57 -30.43 -14.85
N ARG A 811 27.75 -31.42 -15.72
CA ARG A 811 26.83 -31.73 -16.81
C ARG A 811 26.91 -33.21 -17.18
N ARG A 812 25.77 -33.89 -17.19
CA ARG A 812 25.62 -35.32 -17.52
C ARG A 812 24.47 -35.53 -18.50
N ALA A 813 24.61 -36.51 -19.38
CA ALA A 813 23.54 -36.91 -20.30
C ALA A 813 22.31 -37.48 -19.57
N GLN A 814 22.53 -38.21 -18.46
CA GLN A 814 21.46 -38.72 -17.60
C GLN A 814 21.57 -38.13 -16.19
N PRO A 815 20.52 -37.52 -15.64
CA PRO A 815 20.50 -37.02 -14.26
C PRO A 815 20.79 -38.14 -13.25
N ALA A 816 21.70 -37.89 -12.33
CA ALA A 816 22.09 -38.82 -11.28
C ALA A 816 21.27 -38.59 -10.00
N PRO A 817 20.87 -39.64 -9.25
CA PRO A 817 20.26 -39.46 -7.93
C PRO A 817 21.16 -38.64 -7.02
N VAL A 818 20.59 -37.73 -6.23
CA VAL A 818 21.33 -36.92 -5.24
C VAL A 818 22.19 -37.78 -4.30
N SER A 819 21.69 -38.96 -3.91
CA SER A 819 22.42 -39.92 -3.05
C SER A 819 23.69 -40.50 -3.68
N SER A 820 23.86 -40.38 -5.01
CA SER A 820 25.04 -40.86 -5.73
C SER A 820 26.09 -39.76 -5.98
N LEU A 821 25.82 -38.53 -5.54
CA LEU A 821 26.71 -37.39 -5.71
C LEU A 821 27.44 -37.06 -4.40
N ASP A 822 28.67 -36.58 -4.52
CA ASP A 822 29.42 -36.02 -3.40
C ASP A 822 28.85 -34.65 -3.03
N LEU A 823 27.79 -34.66 -2.22
CA LEU A 823 27.14 -33.43 -1.75
C LEU A 823 28.07 -32.56 -0.93
N ASP A 824 29.01 -33.12 -0.17
CA ASP A 824 29.93 -32.32 0.62
C ASP A 824 30.86 -31.52 -0.30
N ALA A 825 31.37 -32.14 -1.37
CA ALA A 825 32.12 -31.41 -2.39
C ALA A 825 31.27 -30.35 -3.10
N ILE A 826 30.02 -30.67 -3.45
CA ILE A 826 29.10 -29.72 -4.10
C ILE A 826 28.88 -28.49 -3.21
N LEU A 827 28.48 -28.70 -1.95
CA LEU A 827 28.03 -27.63 -1.05
C LEU A 827 29.18 -26.83 -0.43
N SER A 828 30.41 -27.39 -0.36
CA SER A 828 31.53 -26.74 0.33
C SER A 828 32.74 -26.38 -0.53
N ARG A 829 32.85 -26.91 -1.77
CA ARG A 829 34.05 -26.75 -2.63
C ARG A 829 33.75 -26.36 -4.08
N THR A 830 32.50 -26.06 -4.39
CA THR A 830 32.11 -25.62 -5.74
C THR A 830 32.24 -24.12 -5.86
N TYR A 831 32.93 -23.69 -6.92
CA TYR A 831 33.06 -22.29 -7.30
C TYR A 831 33.03 -22.15 -8.82
N GLY A 832 32.72 -20.95 -9.27
CA GLY A 832 32.74 -20.56 -10.67
C GLY A 832 32.37 -19.09 -10.81
N GLY A 833 31.99 -18.68 -12.02
CA GLY A 833 31.57 -17.31 -12.29
C GLY A 833 32.21 -16.74 -13.54
N PHE A 834 32.20 -15.41 -13.64
CA PHE A 834 32.69 -14.68 -14.81
C PHE A 834 33.01 -13.22 -14.44
N VAL A 835 33.87 -12.59 -15.24
CA VAL A 835 33.94 -11.14 -15.34
C VAL A 835 33.01 -10.67 -16.44
N LEU A 836 32.23 -9.64 -16.17
CA LEU A 836 31.40 -8.93 -17.15
C LEU A 836 31.93 -7.53 -17.35
N GLU A 837 32.11 -7.13 -18.61
CA GLU A 837 32.39 -5.75 -18.98
C GLU A 837 31.46 -5.32 -20.11
N MET A 838 30.76 -4.21 -19.91
CA MET A 838 29.90 -3.59 -20.92
C MET A 838 30.57 -2.36 -21.51
N GLY A 839 30.38 -2.11 -22.80
CA GLY A 839 30.84 -0.90 -23.48
C GLY A 839 29.85 -0.49 -24.54
N ASP A 840 30.03 0.69 -25.12
CA ASP A 840 29.23 1.15 -26.25
C ASP A 840 30.06 1.95 -27.25
N GLU A 841 29.43 2.27 -28.38
CA GLU A 841 30.04 3.05 -29.46
C GLU A 841 30.52 4.42 -28.99
N ALA A 842 29.84 5.06 -28.02
CA ALA A 842 30.28 6.35 -27.49
C ALA A 842 31.57 6.23 -26.68
N GLN A 843 31.78 5.11 -26.00
CA GLN A 843 32.97 4.85 -25.18
C GLN A 843 34.17 4.33 -26.00
N HIS A 844 33.94 3.46 -27.00
CA HIS A 844 35.02 2.76 -27.72
C HIS A 844 35.08 3.07 -29.21
N GLY A 845 34.09 3.76 -29.79
CA GLY A 845 33.99 4.07 -31.21
C GLY A 845 33.61 2.89 -32.12
N SER A 846 33.98 1.66 -31.77
CA SER A 846 33.60 0.46 -32.52
C SER A 846 33.71 -0.82 -31.68
N PHE A 847 33.03 -1.88 -32.13
CA PHE A 847 33.13 -3.21 -31.53
C PHE A 847 34.56 -3.79 -31.58
N GLU A 848 35.29 -3.55 -32.67
CA GLU A 848 36.67 -4.01 -32.80
C GLU A 848 37.63 -3.26 -31.87
N ALA A 849 37.40 -1.97 -31.63
CA ALA A 849 38.14 -1.22 -30.62
C ALA A 849 37.84 -1.74 -29.20
N PHE A 850 36.58 -2.08 -28.90
CA PHE A 850 36.21 -2.74 -27.64
C PHE A 850 36.88 -4.11 -27.47
N ARG A 851 36.88 -4.95 -28.50
CA ARG A 851 37.58 -6.25 -28.47
C ARG A 851 39.08 -6.10 -28.24
N ARG A 852 39.74 -5.14 -28.90
CA ARG A 852 41.15 -4.82 -28.66
C ARG A 852 41.41 -4.35 -27.24
N HIS A 853 40.52 -3.54 -26.68
CA HIS A 853 40.60 -3.10 -25.28
C HIS A 853 40.54 -4.29 -24.31
N ILE A 854 39.60 -5.22 -24.50
CA ILE A 854 39.48 -6.42 -23.66
C ILE A 854 40.63 -7.42 -23.91
N ALA A 855 41.18 -7.48 -25.12
CA ALA A 855 42.35 -8.29 -25.40
C ALA A 855 43.59 -7.80 -24.64
N ALA A 856 43.71 -6.48 -24.43
CA ALA A 856 44.75 -5.87 -23.60
C ALA A 856 44.49 -5.98 -22.09
N ALA A 857 43.29 -6.40 -21.68
CA ALA A 857 42.95 -6.61 -20.27
C ALA A 857 43.60 -7.89 -19.71
N GLU A 858 44.10 -7.82 -18.48
CA GLU A 858 44.69 -8.95 -17.77
C GLU A 858 43.70 -9.50 -16.75
N LEU A 859 43.40 -10.79 -16.85
CA LEU A 859 42.60 -11.52 -15.87
C LEU A 859 43.46 -12.62 -15.24
N LYS A 860 43.66 -12.55 -13.93
CA LYS A 860 44.28 -13.60 -13.11
C LYS A 860 43.25 -14.10 -12.12
N ALA A 861 43.07 -15.40 -12.02
CA ALA A 861 42.09 -16.02 -11.14
C ALA A 861 42.63 -17.38 -10.69
N ASP A 862 42.88 -17.52 -9.39
CA ASP A 862 43.55 -18.69 -8.82
C ASP A 862 42.80 -19.19 -7.58
N TRP A 863 42.50 -20.48 -7.54
CA TRP A 863 41.90 -21.12 -6.37
C TRP A 863 42.99 -21.53 -5.38
N ASN A 864 42.96 -20.94 -4.18
CA ASN A 864 43.80 -21.34 -3.07
C ASN A 864 43.10 -22.44 -2.25
N ALA A 865 43.51 -23.69 -2.46
CA ALA A 865 42.89 -24.84 -1.78
C ALA A 865 43.05 -24.83 -0.24
N ALA A 866 44.16 -24.29 0.28
CA ALA A 866 44.43 -24.24 1.72
C ALA A 866 43.54 -23.21 2.44
N ARG A 867 43.29 -22.07 1.79
CA ARG A 867 42.43 -21.00 2.32
C ARG A 867 40.96 -21.12 1.88
N ARG A 868 40.68 -21.98 0.90
CA ARG A 868 39.39 -22.09 0.18
C ARG A 868 38.89 -20.73 -0.30
N ILE A 869 39.78 -19.99 -0.96
CA ILE A 869 39.50 -18.68 -1.54
C ILE A 869 39.90 -18.69 -3.01
N MET A 870 39.01 -18.20 -3.87
CA MET A 870 39.34 -17.79 -5.24
C MET A 870 39.82 -16.35 -5.21
N ASP A 871 41.09 -16.12 -5.53
CA ASP A 871 41.68 -14.79 -5.65
C ASP A 871 41.57 -14.34 -7.12
N VAL A 872 40.88 -13.21 -7.37
CA VAL A 872 40.71 -12.67 -8.73
C VAL A 872 41.28 -11.26 -8.82
N SER A 873 42.07 -11.02 -9.87
CA SER A 873 42.59 -9.72 -10.27
C SER A 873 42.23 -9.47 -11.73
N TYR A 874 41.49 -8.39 -11.99
CA TYR A 874 41.10 -7.98 -13.33
C TYR A 874 41.58 -6.55 -13.60
N ARG A 875 42.54 -6.41 -14.51
CA ARG A 875 43.05 -5.12 -14.99
C ARG A 875 42.42 -4.81 -16.33
N SER A 876 41.65 -3.73 -16.40
CA SER A 876 41.07 -3.21 -17.63
C SER A 876 41.28 -1.70 -17.71
N GLY A 877 41.96 -1.25 -18.76
CA GLY A 877 42.46 0.12 -18.84
C GLY A 877 43.39 0.48 -17.68
N GLY A 878 43.16 1.62 -17.05
CA GLY A 878 43.93 2.09 -15.89
C GLY A 878 43.50 1.48 -14.55
N ASP A 879 42.39 0.75 -14.50
CA ASP A 879 41.84 0.23 -13.24
C ASP A 879 42.22 -1.25 -13.02
N LEU A 880 42.55 -1.57 -11.77
CA LEU A 880 42.72 -2.92 -11.25
C LEU A 880 41.62 -3.21 -10.23
N LEU A 881 40.77 -4.18 -10.53
CA LEU A 881 39.77 -4.73 -9.62
C LEU A 881 40.35 -6.00 -8.99
N GLU A 882 40.36 -6.09 -7.66
CA GLU A 882 40.79 -7.28 -6.93
C GLU A 882 39.68 -7.72 -5.96
N ALA A 883 39.32 -9.00 -5.97
CA ALA A 883 38.36 -9.54 -5.02
C ALA A 883 38.67 -11.01 -4.69
N GLY A 884 38.44 -11.38 -3.44
CA GLY A 884 38.45 -12.77 -2.99
C GLY A 884 37.03 -13.31 -2.87
N PHE A 885 36.85 -14.60 -3.13
CA PHE A 885 35.60 -15.33 -2.86
C PHE A 885 35.88 -16.60 -2.05
N SER A 886 35.21 -16.78 -0.92
CA SER A 886 35.31 -18.00 -0.11
C SER A 886 34.06 -18.87 -0.22
N THR A 887 34.23 -20.19 -0.13
CA THR A 887 33.12 -21.14 0.05
C THR A 887 32.83 -21.43 1.54
N GLU A 888 33.57 -20.83 2.48
CA GLU A 888 33.44 -21.06 3.93
C GLU A 888 32.56 -20.01 4.62
N PHE A 889 31.26 -20.09 4.40
CA PHE A 889 30.27 -19.24 5.07
C PHE A 889 29.00 -20.02 5.43
N ALA A 890 28.29 -19.53 6.46
CA ALA A 890 27.04 -20.12 6.92
C ALA A 890 25.83 -19.49 6.22
N GLN A 891 24.80 -20.30 6.01
CA GLN A 891 23.50 -19.87 5.46
C GLN A 891 22.36 -20.25 6.40
N PRO A 892 21.46 -19.30 6.72
CA PRO A 892 20.30 -19.59 7.54
C PRO A 892 19.35 -20.54 6.79
N VAL A 893 18.56 -21.27 7.56
CA VAL A 893 17.46 -22.08 7.04
C VAL A 893 16.37 -21.18 6.44
N GLU A 894 16.15 -20.00 7.04
CA GLU A 894 15.19 -19.02 6.54
C GLU A 894 15.63 -18.39 5.21
N ILE A 895 14.70 -18.31 4.26
CA ILE A 895 14.96 -17.80 2.90
C ILE A 895 15.04 -16.27 2.80
N ASN A 896 14.67 -15.55 3.86
CA ASN A 896 14.60 -14.08 3.86
C ASN A 896 15.99 -13.42 3.78
N TYR A 897 17.04 -14.15 4.13
CA TYR A 897 18.41 -13.67 4.14
C TYR A 897 19.31 -14.62 3.30
N PRO A 898 20.20 -14.08 2.45
CA PRO A 898 21.13 -14.90 1.68
C PRO A 898 22.20 -15.57 2.55
N LEU A 899 22.58 -14.95 3.68
CA LEU A 899 23.62 -15.37 4.62
C LEU A 899 23.27 -14.94 6.04
N GLU A 900 23.90 -15.57 7.03
CA GLU A 900 23.86 -15.10 8.43
C GLU A 900 24.54 -13.73 8.57
N GLY A 901 24.09 -12.90 9.51
CA GLY A 901 24.70 -11.60 9.78
C GLY A 901 26.18 -11.73 10.17
N GLY A 902 27.04 -10.96 9.50
CA GLY A 902 28.51 -11.00 9.66
C GLY A 902 29.21 -11.96 8.68
N ALA A 903 28.51 -12.96 8.13
CA ALA A 903 29.11 -13.93 7.21
C ALA A 903 29.46 -13.33 5.83
N GLN A 904 28.91 -12.17 5.47
CA GLN A 904 29.23 -11.46 4.22
C GLN A 904 30.72 -11.11 4.09
N GLN A 905 31.40 -10.84 5.21
CA GLN A 905 32.84 -10.60 5.23
C GLN A 905 33.65 -11.88 5.00
N LYS A 906 33.11 -13.06 5.32
CA LYS A 906 33.76 -14.34 4.99
C LYS A 906 33.54 -14.70 3.53
N ALA A 907 32.33 -14.47 3.03
CA ALA A 907 31.96 -14.78 1.65
C ALA A 907 32.77 -13.97 0.62
N ILE A 908 33.00 -12.68 0.89
CA ILE A 908 33.87 -11.81 0.09
C ILE A 908 34.95 -11.19 1.00
N PRO A 909 36.05 -11.91 1.28
CA PRO A 909 37.05 -11.54 2.29
C PRO A 909 37.79 -10.22 2.05
N TYR A 910 37.93 -9.82 0.79
CA TYR A 910 38.49 -8.52 0.45
C TYR A 910 38.00 -8.08 -0.92
N ARG A 911 38.01 -6.77 -1.13
CA ARG A 911 37.70 -6.10 -2.40
C ARG A 911 38.51 -4.83 -2.49
N ARG A 912 39.15 -4.59 -3.63
CA ARG A 912 39.99 -3.41 -3.85
C ARG A 912 39.80 -2.90 -5.26
N LEU A 913 39.77 -1.58 -5.39
CA LEU A 913 39.92 -0.87 -6.65
C LEU A 913 41.21 -0.07 -6.55
N ASN A 914 42.19 -0.40 -7.40
CA ASN A 914 43.51 0.26 -7.40
C ASN A 914 44.17 0.24 -5.99
N GLY A 915 44.04 -0.87 -5.26
CA GLY A 915 44.57 -1.03 -3.90
C GLY A 915 43.75 -0.39 -2.78
N ALA A 916 42.68 0.35 -3.08
CA ALA A 916 41.84 1.04 -2.09
C ALA A 916 40.46 0.37 -1.91
N TRP A 917 39.78 0.68 -0.79
CA TRP A 917 38.39 0.28 -0.57
C TRP A 917 37.47 0.85 -1.67
N PRO A 918 36.65 0.02 -2.35
CA PRO A 918 35.94 0.45 -3.55
C PRO A 918 34.57 1.12 -3.30
N TYR A 919 34.08 1.15 -2.06
CA TYR A 919 32.74 1.67 -1.73
C TYR A 919 32.80 2.93 -0.85
N LEU A 920 31.68 3.25 -0.20
CA LEU A 920 31.54 4.48 0.57
C LEU A 920 32.41 4.45 1.84
N PRO A 921 32.93 5.61 2.26
CA PRO A 921 33.64 5.74 3.53
C PRO A 921 32.67 5.55 4.71
N PRO A 922 33.18 5.23 5.92
CA PRO A 922 32.37 5.10 7.12
C PRO A 922 31.46 6.31 7.36
N GLY A 923 30.20 6.06 7.72
CA GLY A 923 29.20 7.08 7.99
C GLY A 923 28.51 7.67 6.74
N ILE A 924 28.90 7.29 5.52
CA ILE A 924 28.15 7.62 4.31
C ILE A 924 27.35 6.40 3.88
N ASP A 925 26.03 6.55 3.84
CA ASP A 925 25.13 5.44 3.51
C ASP A 925 24.84 5.39 2.01
N ARG A 926 24.83 6.55 1.34
CA ARG A 926 24.47 6.67 -0.07
C ARG A 926 25.24 7.80 -0.74
N ASP A 927 25.69 7.54 -1.96
CA ASP A 927 26.20 8.55 -2.88
C ASP A 927 25.74 8.21 -4.31
N SER A 928 24.92 9.08 -4.91
CA SER A 928 24.51 9.00 -6.32
C SER A 928 25.18 10.12 -7.11
N PHE A 929 24.89 10.35 -8.38
CA PHE A 929 25.51 11.46 -9.12
C PHE A 929 25.10 12.86 -8.61
N TRP A 930 24.02 12.96 -7.83
CA TRP A 930 23.39 14.23 -7.43
C TRP A 930 22.86 14.25 -5.99
N ALA A 931 22.99 13.16 -5.23
CA ALA A 931 22.58 13.13 -3.82
C ALA A 931 23.59 12.40 -2.93
N ARG A 932 23.56 12.75 -1.65
CA ARG A 932 24.39 12.12 -0.61
C ARG A 932 23.63 12.03 0.70
N GLN A 933 23.80 10.90 1.39
CA GLN A 933 23.23 10.65 2.72
C GLN A 933 24.31 10.12 3.65
N GLY A 934 24.27 10.53 4.91
CA GLY A 934 25.10 9.94 5.94
C GLY A 934 24.90 10.51 7.32
N THR A 935 25.81 10.16 8.22
CA THR A 935 25.87 10.55 9.62
C THR A 935 27.20 11.18 10.01
N THR A 936 28.01 11.60 9.04
CA THR A 936 29.35 12.16 9.25
C THR A 936 29.35 13.56 9.89
N GLY A 937 28.21 14.25 9.94
CA GLY A 937 28.13 15.68 10.29
C GLY A 937 28.55 16.62 9.15
N ARG A 938 28.96 16.08 8.00
CA ARG A 938 29.31 16.87 6.81
C ARG A 938 29.06 16.08 5.53
N LEU A 939 28.14 16.55 4.70
CA LEU A 939 27.84 16.00 3.39
C LEU A 939 28.20 17.00 2.30
N GLU A 940 28.92 16.56 1.29
CA GLU A 940 29.30 17.38 0.14
C GLU A 940 28.80 16.74 -1.15
N LYS A 941 28.12 17.54 -1.99
CA LYS A 941 27.65 17.12 -3.31
C LYS A 941 27.55 18.29 -4.28
N ALA A 942 28.09 18.13 -5.49
CA ALA A 942 28.00 19.11 -6.58
C ALA A 942 28.33 20.57 -6.18
N GLY A 943 29.31 20.76 -5.29
CA GLY A 943 29.72 22.07 -4.76
C GLY A 943 28.85 22.61 -3.61
N ALA A 944 27.76 21.93 -3.25
CA ALA A 944 27.01 22.19 -2.03
C ALA A 944 27.58 21.40 -0.84
N VAL A 945 27.51 22.00 0.35
CA VAL A 945 27.99 21.41 1.60
C VAL A 945 26.94 21.60 2.69
N LEU A 946 26.44 20.50 3.24
CA LEU A 946 25.58 20.48 4.41
C LEU A 946 26.41 20.06 5.63
N THR A 947 26.47 20.91 6.64
CA THR A 947 27.11 20.65 7.93
C THR A 947 26.05 20.48 9.02
N THR A 948 26.16 19.40 9.78
CA THR A 948 25.26 19.01 10.87
C THR A 948 26.05 18.36 12.02
N GLU A 949 25.35 17.84 13.03
CA GLU A 949 25.98 17.09 14.12
C GLU A 949 26.47 15.70 13.66
N PRO A 950 27.73 15.30 13.95
CA PRO A 950 28.18 13.93 13.76
C PRO A 950 27.30 12.91 14.50
N GLY A 951 27.03 11.78 13.88
CA GLY A 951 26.14 10.72 14.38
C GLY A 951 24.66 10.96 14.09
N ARG A 952 24.25 12.16 13.66
CA ARG A 952 22.87 12.45 13.24
C ARG A 952 22.70 12.27 11.73
N LYS A 953 21.53 11.77 11.31
CA LYS A 953 21.24 11.58 9.89
C LYS A 953 21.10 12.93 9.20
N ALA A 954 21.74 13.07 8.05
CA ALA A 954 21.60 14.19 7.14
C ALA A 954 21.40 13.68 5.72
N TYR A 955 20.78 14.52 4.87
CA TYR A 955 20.56 14.22 3.46
C TYR A 955 20.69 15.48 2.63
N LEU A 956 21.35 15.37 1.48
CA LEU A 956 21.66 16.47 0.58
C LEU A 956 21.41 16.03 -0.86
N ILE A 957 20.59 16.79 -1.58
CA ILE A 957 20.42 16.69 -3.04
C ILE A 957 20.99 17.97 -3.65
N ALA A 958 21.85 17.85 -4.66
CA ALA A 958 22.43 18.99 -5.36
C ALA A 958 22.61 18.64 -6.85
N ASP A 959 21.91 19.37 -7.72
CA ASP A 959 22.01 19.17 -9.16
C ASP A 959 23.30 19.80 -9.70
N PRO A 960 24.22 19.01 -10.29
CA PRO A 960 25.46 19.53 -10.87
C PRO A 960 25.23 20.51 -12.02
N SER A 961 24.08 20.46 -12.71
CA SER A 961 23.81 21.31 -13.87
C SER A 961 23.26 22.67 -13.44
N SER A 962 22.06 22.70 -12.86
CA SER A 962 21.37 23.94 -12.50
C SER A 962 21.90 24.60 -11.22
N GLY A 963 22.53 23.82 -10.32
CA GLY A 963 22.97 24.30 -9.01
C GLY A 963 21.87 24.37 -7.98
N ALA A 964 20.65 23.90 -8.29
CA ALA A 964 19.63 23.72 -7.26
C ALA A 964 20.11 22.74 -6.19
N VAL A 965 19.70 23.03 -4.97
CA VAL A 965 20.07 22.23 -3.80
C VAL A 965 18.87 22.07 -2.88
N VAL A 966 18.75 20.88 -2.29
CA VAL A 966 17.84 20.61 -1.19
C VAL A 966 18.60 19.94 -0.05
N ALA A 967 18.59 20.58 1.11
CA ALA A 967 19.23 20.10 2.32
C ALA A 967 18.19 19.73 3.37
N TYR A 968 18.44 18.64 4.09
CA TYR A 968 17.47 18.09 5.04
C TYR A 968 18.08 17.85 6.42
N ASN A 969 17.34 18.20 7.46
CA ASN A 969 17.26 17.36 8.64
C ASN A 969 16.09 16.38 8.42
N PRO A 970 16.35 15.14 7.98
CA PRO A 970 15.30 14.22 7.54
C PRO A 970 14.55 13.54 8.70
N LEU A 971 15.02 13.68 9.93
CA LEU A 971 14.41 13.09 11.12
C LEU A 971 13.97 14.21 12.08
N PRO A 972 12.94 14.00 12.93
CA PRO A 972 12.47 15.05 13.83
C PRO A 972 13.44 15.33 14.99
N ASP A 973 14.58 14.66 15.07
CA ASP A 973 15.57 14.86 16.13
C ASP A 973 16.28 16.22 15.94
N PRO A 974 16.30 17.12 16.95
CA PRO A 974 16.95 18.41 16.81
C PRO A 974 18.45 18.29 16.57
N GLN A 975 18.98 19.01 15.57
CA GLN A 975 20.41 19.07 15.29
C GLN A 975 20.84 20.43 14.69
N ASP A 976 22.14 20.71 14.75
CA ASP A 976 22.74 21.84 14.05
C ASP A 976 22.53 21.76 12.53
N PHE A 977 22.37 22.91 11.88
CA PHE A 977 22.11 22.99 10.44
C PHE A 977 22.78 24.19 9.79
N ALA A 978 23.68 23.92 8.84
CA ALA A 978 24.26 24.92 7.95
C ALA A 978 24.46 24.37 6.54
N LEU A 979 24.05 25.13 5.53
CA LEU A 979 24.22 24.82 4.12
C LEU A 979 25.05 25.91 3.45
N SER A 980 26.06 25.54 2.66
CA SER A 980 26.70 26.43 1.69
C SER A 980 26.56 25.88 0.28
N THR A 981 26.40 26.75 -0.71
CA THR A 981 26.10 26.38 -2.10
C THR A 981 27.23 26.78 -3.04
N ARG A 982 27.25 26.20 -4.24
CA ARG A 982 28.32 26.41 -5.22
C ARG A 982 28.46 27.87 -5.70
N ASP A 983 27.39 28.65 -5.63
CA ASP A 983 27.33 30.07 -6.01
C ASP A 983 27.67 31.01 -4.85
N GLY A 984 28.09 30.47 -3.70
CA GLY A 984 28.54 31.25 -2.55
C GLY A 984 27.44 31.62 -1.55
N ALA A 985 26.18 31.26 -1.80
CA ALA A 985 25.13 31.45 -0.81
C ALA A 985 25.34 30.53 0.40
N ALA A 986 25.06 31.03 1.60
CA ALA A 986 25.14 30.23 2.82
C ALA A 986 23.94 30.49 3.73
N PHE A 987 23.40 29.41 4.30
CA PHE A 987 22.22 29.35 5.14
C PHE A 987 22.61 28.75 6.48
N ARG A 988 22.36 29.46 7.58
CA ARG A 988 22.72 29.01 8.92
C ARG A 988 21.58 29.23 9.90
N ALA A 989 21.17 28.18 10.58
CA ALA A 989 20.22 28.28 11.68
C ALA A 989 20.85 28.96 12.91
N ASP A 990 20.08 29.79 13.61
CA ASP A 990 20.50 30.43 14.87
C ASP A 990 20.40 29.50 16.10
N GLY A 991 19.89 28.28 15.90
CA GLY A 991 19.82 27.21 16.88
C GLY A 991 19.67 25.85 16.18
N LYS A 992 19.18 24.85 16.92
CA LYS A 992 18.92 23.52 16.34
C LYS A 992 17.62 23.51 15.56
N VAL A 993 17.57 22.72 14.50
CA VAL A 993 16.36 22.53 13.70
C VAL A 993 15.79 21.14 13.95
N GLY A 994 14.48 21.04 14.08
CA GLY A 994 13.73 19.78 14.03
C GLY A 994 13.65 19.24 12.60
N LEU A 995 12.55 18.55 12.25
CA LEU A 995 12.35 18.07 10.89
C LEU A 995 12.34 19.26 9.91
N MET A 996 13.30 19.27 8.97
CA MET A 996 13.54 20.43 8.12
C MET A 996 13.92 20.03 6.70
N ARG A 997 13.40 20.79 5.74
CA ARG A 997 13.76 20.78 4.33
C ARG A 997 14.03 22.22 3.89
N LEU A 998 15.18 22.48 3.28
CA LEU A 998 15.53 23.77 2.68
C LEU A 998 15.90 23.55 1.23
N GLU A 999 15.12 24.09 0.31
CA GLU A 999 15.40 24.16 -1.12
C GLU A 999 15.89 25.56 -1.52
N TYR A 1000 16.95 25.62 -2.31
CA TYR A 1000 17.44 26.86 -2.92
C TYR A 1000 17.61 26.71 -4.42
N ARG A 1001 17.03 27.68 -5.16
CA ARG A 1001 17.05 27.77 -6.62
C ARG A 1001 17.86 29.01 -7.05
N PRO A 1002 19.15 28.87 -7.40
CA PRO A 1002 20.04 30.01 -7.56
C PRO A 1002 19.66 30.95 -8.71
N TRP A 1003 19.14 30.42 -9.83
CA TRP A 1003 18.82 31.22 -11.02
C TRP A 1003 17.64 32.21 -10.82
N VAL A 1004 16.78 31.97 -9.82
CA VAL A 1004 15.70 32.89 -9.41
C VAL A 1004 15.89 33.47 -8.01
N ARG A 1005 16.91 33.01 -7.27
CA ARG A 1005 17.15 33.31 -5.85
C ARG A 1005 15.91 33.06 -4.98
N GLU A 1006 15.28 31.92 -5.20
CA GLU A 1006 14.13 31.48 -4.41
C GLU A 1006 14.57 30.46 -3.36
N VAL A 1007 14.08 30.63 -2.13
CA VAL A 1007 14.35 29.77 -0.97
C VAL A 1007 13.00 29.26 -0.46
N GLU A 1008 12.86 27.95 -0.35
CA GLU A 1008 11.70 27.29 0.25
C GLU A 1008 12.16 26.53 1.49
N ILE A 1009 11.59 26.87 2.64
CA ILE A 1009 11.91 26.24 3.92
C ILE A 1009 10.63 25.59 4.46
N ASP A 1010 10.67 24.27 4.65
CA ASP A 1010 9.66 23.56 5.40
C ASP A 1010 10.28 23.13 6.73
N HIS A 1011 9.74 23.61 7.85
CA HIS A 1011 10.20 23.27 9.19
C HIS A 1011 8.99 22.99 10.08
N ALA A 1012 8.96 21.79 10.65
CA ALA A 1012 7.87 21.33 11.50
C ALA A 1012 8.43 20.69 12.78
N PRO A 1013 8.30 21.36 13.95
CA PRO A 1013 8.72 20.78 15.21
C PRO A 1013 7.77 19.68 15.68
N LYS A 1014 8.32 18.68 16.37
CA LYS A 1014 7.50 17.68 17.08
C LYS A 1014 6.89 18.32 18.33
N PRO A 1015 5.66 17.95 18.74
CA PRO A 1015 5.08 18.44 20.00
C PRO A 1015 6.03 18.20 21.18
N GLY A 1016 6.26 19.26 21.98
CA GLY A 1016 7.16 19.24 23.14
C GLY A 1016 8.64 19.53 22.83
N GLN A 1017 8.98 19.91 21.60
CA GLN A 1017 10.32 20.43 21.27
C GLN A 1017 10.37 21.95 21.43
N ASP A 1018 11.01 22.41 22.49
CA ASP A 1018 11.25 23.83 22.77
C ASP A 1018 12.69 24.25 22.41
N GLY A 1019 12.93 25.56 22.25
CA GLY A 1019 14.28 26.10 22.05
C GLY A 1019 14.91 25.79 20.68
N LEU A 1020 14.08 25.50 19.68
CA LEU A 1020 14.53 25.36 18.29
C LEU A 1020 14.87 26.72 17.66
N ALA A 1021 15.59 26.66 16.54
CA ALA A 1021 15.96 27.81 15.75
C ALA A 1021 14.74 28.68 15.43
N ALA A 1022 14.87 29.99 15.64
CA ALA A 1022 13.84 30.97 15.31
C ALA A 1022 14.07 31.56 13.91
N THR A 1023 15.33 31.59 13.45
CA THR A 1023 15.71 32.18 12.17
C THR A 1023 16.76 31.37 11.40
N ILE A 1024 16.71 31.49 10.08
CA ILE A 1024 17.82 31.12 9.18
C ILE A 1024 18.47 32.42 8.69
N THR A 1025 19.76 32.57 8.96
CA THR A 1025 20.57 33.65 8.37
C THR A 1025 21.07 33.21 7.00
N VAL A 1026 20.81 34.05 5.99
CA VAL A 1026 21.29 33.90 4.61
C VAL A 1026 22.36 34.94 4.33
N SER A 1027 23.48 34.49 3.78
CA SER A 1027 24.64 35.32 3.42
C SER A 1027 25.15 34.96 2.01
N GLY A 1028 25.99 35.81 1.43
CA GLY A 1028 26.59 35.58 0.10
C GLY A 1028 25.68 35.93 -1.09
N LEU A 1029 24.47 36.46 -0.85
CA LEU A 1029 23.56 36.92 -1.89
C LEU A 1029 23.68 38.44 -2.10
N ALA A 1030 23.89 38.87 -3.35
CA ALA A 1030 23.98 40.30 -3.68
C ALA A 1030 22.64 41.05 -3.61
N ARG A 1031 21.50 40.34 -3.54
CA ARG A 1031 20.16 40.90 -3.40
C ARG A 1031 19.30 39.97 -2.57
N GLU A 1032 18.22 40.53 -2.04
CA GLU A 1032 17.24 39.82 -1.24
C GLU A 1032 16.67 38.58 -1.97
N PRO A 1033 16.63 37.41 -1.31
CA PRO A 1033 15.98 36.21 -1.85
C PRO A 1033 14.46 36.32 -1.72
N LYS A 1034 13.74 35.64 -2.62
CA LYS A 1034 12.30 35.40 -2.44
C LYS A 1034 12.13 34.17 -1.56
N VAL A 1035 11.39 34.30 -0.46
CA VAL A 1035 11.31 33.26 0.56
C VAL A 1035 9.88 32.79 0.79
N THR A 1036 9.74 31.47 0.86
CA THR A 1036 8.52 30.78 1.30
C THR A 1036 8.87 29.90 2.49
N VAL A 1037 8.11 30.02 3.58
CA VAL A 1037 8.23 29.17 4.77
C VAL A 1037 6.92 28.43 5.00
N ASN A 1038 6.95 27.10 5.04
CA ASN A 1038 5.78 26.24 5.23
C ASN A 1038 4.61 26.58 4.27
N GLY A 1039 4.94 26.93 3.02
CA GLY A 1039 3.98 27.34 1.99
C GLY A 1039 3.52 28.81 2.04
N HIS A 1040 3.98 29.60 3.00
CA HIS A 1040 3.63 31.02 3.14
C HIS A 1040 4.79 31.93 2.73
N ARG A 1041 4.50 32.99 1.98
CA ARG A 1041 5.52 33.99 1.63
C ARG A 1041 5.97 34.74 2.89
N VAL A 1042 7.27 34.90 3.04
CA VAL A 1042 7.90 35.62 4.16
C VAL A 1042 8.89 36.64 3.61
N ASP A 1043 8.84 37.86 4.14
CA ASP A 1043 9.81 38.90 3.79
C ASP A 1043 11.05 38.80 4.71
N PRO A 1044 12.25 38.59 4.15
CA PRO A 1044 13.48 38.58 4.93
C PRO A 1044 13.74 39.91 5.66
N ARG A 1045 14.29 39.84 6.87
CA ARG A 1045 14.81 41.03 7.58
C ARG A 1045 16.25 41.28 7.16
N ILE A 1046 16.54 42.49 6.69
CA ILE A 1046 17.92 42.88 6.33
C ILE A 1046 18.72 43.11 7.63
N ALA A 1047 19.85 42.42 7.76
CA ALA A 1047 20.76 42.52 8.89
C ALA A 1047 22.20 42.70 8.38
N GLY A 1048 22.59 43.96 8.11
CA GLY A 1048 23.85 44.27 7.45
C GLY A 1048 23.85 43.77 6.00
N GLU A 1049 24.84 42.95 5.64
CA GLU A 1049 24.94 42.28 4.32
C GLU A 1049 24.17 40.94 4.27
N ASN A 1050 23.52 40.55 5.36
CA ASN A 1050 22.81 39.28 5.48
C ASN A 1050 21.29 39.48 5.50
N PHE A 1051 20.56 38.38 5.27
CA PHE A 1051 19.11 38.32 5.37
C PHE A 1051 18.69 37.33 6.45
N GLN A 1052 17.83 37.72 7.37
CA GLN A 1052 17.28 36.85 8.41
C GLN A 1052 15.86 36.42 8.03
N ILE A 1053 15.65 35.11 7.94
CA ILE A 1053 14.35 34.51 7.62
C ILE A 1053 13.75 33.94 8.91
N PRO A 1054 12.60 34.43 9.39
CA PRO A 1054 11.89 33.77 10.49
C PRO A 1054 11.32 32.43 10.03
N ILE A 1055 11.49 31.39 10.85
CA ILE A 1055 11.02 30.03 10.56
C ILE A 1055 10.05 29.45 11.60
N ALA A 1056 9.85 30.17 12.70
CA ALA A 1056 8.91 29.82 13.78
C ALA A 1056 7.48 30.27 13.48
#